data_AF-A0A842RB62-F1
#
_entry.id   AF-A0A842RB62-F1
#
_cell.length_a   1.000
_cell.length_b   1.000
_cell.length_c   1.000
_cell.angle_alpha   90.00
_cell.angle_beta   90.00
_cell.angle_gamma   90.00
#
_symmetry.space_group_name_H-M   'P 1'
#
loop_
_entity.id
_entity.type
_entity.pdbx_description
1 polymer ?
#
loop_
_entity_poly.entity_id
_entity_poly.type
_entity_poly.pdbx_seq_one_letter_code
_entity_poly.pdbx_strand_id
1 'polypeptide(L)'
;MKKNSVKKVFSIFLLIVILIGLLGSLTSLGSNERSSNHQDINSSFVEITSFSDFYLHENSPNIASSKTDEEISFSFGGTTSGPENERYRLELPTANYTDFELELTIHYSYADTGSMGHFYSNLGSYYDYQQVTYYPNGYHFASTYIEDSWIGSDPRHCLWGKPYGSKDLYSTNPSSMSISGTVIFQITRTDDTLTCRIKDGDRITKLSHSWSQGIDYYANFFDILCRRESYDSDVSFTFSDIYGKFYLAEGGTAPPTTTTSPPPSGYDWVIMTYLDGDNNLEENAIDDFNELEQGIGSSSSIAIIVLFDRISGHDYSNSDWTSTRLYEITYDSTSYINSILLEEKGELNMGDETTLQSFINYGFEHYSADHYWLNLWNHGGSVDGICWDDTNNNDALTLEEMQAAIAASETLHNKTFDLISHDACFMNALEVGYELRDLADVFVASEESVPGDGFDYETIISELVTNPSINANSLASIIVNAYENQYDFSTDYVALSTLNLQILDNLTRYVNDFAGNLSEVILDGQGAAIQEAFFETLSFYDYYCMDFKHFVENILNKTDLLGSYPALNVAATNLLDQFPLLILENYQHACYEGNANGLAIFMPYYNSIYESYIDNYLTRGEEFQGMDWQIDSQWDEFLDDFYSAGLGQEEIGYGILELGILSEIQTLAEDEDFYYGITLDQLAVYSIEATIFEGDGDLYLLDATDYGQIAYSVNWNPEDGNNEEICIHLQPGTYIILLYAYSETTYNVIMEMETVETISEGETVEGSGGTQEGDFEDHFCQIVNHYYQFTITSPASYSFELSYDSDLVDFDLYILNTQYEIQFQSESTGDVDNLNIDFSTPTTVIICIYGYSGNGSFEFKVTEIGVTNSDSPSNIISGYTLVLSIISFVAIGLILLLKKRGDF
;
A
#
# COMPACT_ATOMS: atom_id res chain seq x y z
N MET A 1 32.97 -52.52 25.81
CA MET A 1 33.69 -51.25 26.06
C MET A 1 33.00 -50.21 25.19
N LYS A 2 31.94 -49.56 25.68
CA LYS A 2 31.82 -48.39 26.58
C LYS A 2 31.39 -47.16 25.76
N LYS A 3 30.17 -46.75 26.09
CA LYS A 3 29.29 -45.67 25.62
C LYS A 3 29.84 -44.25 25.91
N ASN A 4 31.16 -44.04 25.86
CA ASN A 4 31.82 -42.82 26.35
C ASN A 4 32.60 -42.01 25.31
N SER A 5 32.51 -42.32 24.02
CA SER A 5 33.27 -41.62 22.97
C SER A 5 32.48 -40.51 22.26
N VAL A 6 31.14 -40.51 22.35
CA VAL A 6 30.28 -39.53 21.65
C VAL A 6 30.18 -38.21 22.42
N LYS A 7 30.22 -38.24 23.76
CA LYS A 7 30.19 -37.02 24.60
C LYS A 7 31.47 -36.19 24.57
N LYS A 8 32.60 -36.73 24.11
CA LYS A 8 33.88 -35.99 24.04
C LYS A 8 34.08 -35.23 22.72
N VAL A 9 33.39 -35.62 21.66
CA VAL A 9 33.45 -34.93 20.37
C VAL A 9 32.55 -33.69 20.39
N PHE A 10 31.37 -33.79 21.01
CA PHE A 10 30.44 -32.66 21.17
C PHE A 10 30.98 -31.53 22.07
N SER A 11 31.71 -31.85 23.14
CA SER A 11 32.29 -30.81 24.02
C SER A 11 33.50 -30.08 23.42
N ILE A 12 34.14 -30.64 22.39
CA ILE A 12 35.26 -29.96 21.68
C ILE A 12 34.71 -29.04 20.60
N PHE A 13 33.61 -29.42 19.95
CA PHE A 13 32.92 -28.56 18.97
C PHE A 13 32.31 -27.32 19.63
N LEU A 14 31.66 -27.47 20.80
CA LEU A 14 31.07 -26.35 21.54
C LEU A 14 32.13 -25.36 22.07
N LEU A 15 33.35 -25.83 22.36
CA LEU A 15 34.44 -24.97 22.84
C LEU A 15 35.11 -24.15 21.72
N ILE A 16 35.03 -24.62 20.47
CA ILE A 16 35.58 -23.93 19.29
C ILE A 16 34.61 -22.84 18.83
N VAL A 17 33.30 -23.08 18.90
CA VAL A 17 32.27 -22.08 18.55
C VAL A 17 32.26 -20.91 19.55
N ILE A 18 32.46 -21.18 20.85
CA ILE A 18 32.54 -20.12 21.89
C ILE A 18 33.86 -19.31 21.79
N LEU A 19 34.95 -19.90 21.27
CA LEU A 19 36.22 -19.18 21.06
C LEU A 19 36.21 -18.30 19.80
N ILE A 20 35.39 -18.61 18.81
CA ILE A 20 35.24 -17.81 17.58
C ILE A 20 34.32 -16.60 17.83
N GLY A 21 33.30 -16.73 18.68
CA GLY A 21 32.44 -15.60 19.08
C GLY A 21 33.09 -14.56 20.02
N LEU A 22 34.20 -14.90 20.68
CA LEU A 22 34.94 -14.00 21.60
C LEU A 22 36.13 -13.26 20.95
N LEU A 23 36.40 -13.51 19.66
CA LEU A 23 37.48 -12.86 18.90
C LEU A 23 36.96 -11.81 17.89
N GLY A 24 35.64 -11.68 17.71
CA GLY A 24 35.00 -10.66 16.86
C GLY A 24 34.68 -9.32 17.54
N SER A 25 34.94 -9.19 18.84
CA SER A 25 34.54 -8.02 19.65
C SER A 25 35.73 -7.28 20.27
N LEU A 26 36.78 -7.02 19.48
CA LEU A 26 37.98 -6.29 19.94
C LEU A 26 38.76 -5.59 18.80
N THR A 27 38.11 -4.76 17.98
CA THR A 27 38.78 -3.74 17.16
C THR A 27 37.90 -2.51 16.91
N SER A 28 37.88 -1.55 17.84
CA SER A 28 38.11 -0.12 17.56
C SER A 28 37.74 0.73 18.80
N LEU A 29 38.77 1.18 19.53
CA LEU A 29 38.66 2.26 20.49
C LEU A 29 39.95 3.09 20.44
N GLY A 30 39.79 4.35 19.97
CA GLY A 30 40.70 5.49 20.10
C GLY A 30 41.83 5.55 19.06
N SER A 31 42.12 6.66 18.37
CA SER A 31 41.71 8.07 18.54
C SER A 31 42.35 8.91 17.42
N ASN A 32 41.63 9.86 16.80
CA ASN A 32 41.97 11.30 16.86
C ASN A 32 41.13 12.17 15.91
N GLU A 33 40.74 13.32 16.46
CA GLU A 33 39.99 14.45 15.93
C GLU A 33 40.56 15.07 14.62
N ARG A 34 39.67 15.46 13.70
CA ARG A 34 39.71 16.77 12.99
C ARG A 34 38.44 17.07 12.17
N SER A 35 37.69 18.06 12.67
CA SER A 35 36.95 19.15 11.98
C SER A 35 36.56 19.04 10.49
N SER A 36 35.25 19.15 10.25
CA SER A 36 34.52 20.00 9.28
C SER A 36 34.95 20.01 7.79
N ASN A 37 34.11 19.46 6.90
CA ASN A 37 33.47 20.13 5.76
C ASN A 37 32.96 19.11 4.72
N HIS A 38 31.63 18.99 4.60
CA HIS A 38 30.88 18.65 3.39
C HIS A 38 29.55 19.42 3.57
N GLN A 39 29.39 20.64 3.05
CA GLN A 39 29.00 21.00 1.68
C GLN A 39 27.79 20.21 1.18
N ASP A 40 26.63 20.60 1.72
CA ASP A 40 25.33 20.41 1.11
C ASP A 40 25.28 21.08 -0.26
N ILE A 41 24.64 20.38 -1.21
CA ILE A 41 24.42 20.82 -2.59
C ILE A 41 23.23 21.79 -2.61
N ASN A 42 23.34 22.81 -3.47
CA ASN A 42 22.56 24.06 -3.49
C ASN A 42 21.04 23.89 -3.65
N SER A 43 20.27 24.43 -2.70
CA SER A 43 18.93 24.96 -2.94
C SER A 43 18.97 26.50 -2.87
N SER A 44 18.31 27.17 -3.81
CA SER A 44 18.18 28.64 -3.80
C SER A 44 17.08 29.04 -2.82
N PHE A 45 17.44 29.63 -1.68
CA PHE A 45 16.48 30.05 -0.67
C PHE A 45 15.88 31.44 -0.94
N VAL A 46 14.57 31.58 -0.75
CA VAL A 46 13.92 32.87 -0.49
C VAL A 46 14.05 33.14 1.00
N GLU A 47 14.90 34.08 1.39
CA GLU A 47 15.08 34.44 2.79
C GLU A 47 14.09 35.55 3.17
N ILE A 48 13.15 35.28 4.08
CA ILE A 48 12.34 36.32 4.73
C ILE A 48 13.24 37.00 5.76
N THR A 49 13.87 38.11 5.37
CA THR A 49 14.97 38.68 6.17
C THR A 49 14.52 39.44 7.43
N SER A 50 13.25 39.87 7.54
CA SER A 50 12.66 40.43 8.78
C SER A 50 11.19 40.82 8.61
N PHE A 51 10.37 40.68 9.66
CA PHE A 51 9.21 41.55 9.89
C PHE A 51 9.71 42.82 10.59
N SER A 52 9.63 43.97 9.92
CA SER A 52 9.94 45.25 10.56
C SER A 52 8.75 46.18 10.50
N ASP A 53 8.28 46.52 11.70
CA ASP A 53 7.30 47.52 12.09
C ASP A 53 5.81 47.14 11.93
N PHE A 54 5.14 47.05 13.08
CA PHE A 54 3.68 47.01 13.22
C PHE A 54 3.22 48.34 13.82
N TYR A 55 2.35 49.07 13.12
CA TYR A 55 1.76 50.31 13.62
C TYR A 55 0.26 50.13 13.81
N LEU A 56 -0.24 50.50 14.99
CA LEU A 56 -1.68 50.57 15.28
C LEU A 56 -2.14 52.02 15.18
N HIS A 57 -3.05 52.31 14.25
CA HIS A 57 -3.58 53.66 14.06
C HIS A 57 -5.06 53.71 14.47
N GLU A 58 -5.37 54.45 15.55
CA GLU A 58 -6.76 54.77 15.94
C GLU A 58 -7.32 55.88 15.05
N ASN A 59 -8.45 55.62 14.39
CA ASN A 59 -9.19 56.61 13.61
C ASN A 59 -10.25 57.31 14.48
N SER A 60 -9.83 58.26 15.32
CA SER A 60 -10.76 59.17 16.03
C SER A 60 -10.54 60.64 15.66
N PRO A 61 -11.56 61.38 15.16
CA PRO A 61 -11.43 62.79 14.83
C PRO A 61 -11.63 63.66 16.07
N ASN A 62 -10.68 63.61 17.02
CA ASN A 62 -10.39 64.64 18.04
C ASN A 62 -9.55 64.01 19.16
N ILE A 63 -8.23 63.98 19.01
CA ILE A 63 -7.25 64.22 20.08
C ILE A 63 -5.91 64.48 19.39
N ALA A 64 -5.30 65.62 19.72
CA ALA A 64 -3.96 65.94 19.29
C ALA A 64 -2.94 65.06 20.03
N SER A 65 -2.04 64.44 19.27
CA SER A 65 -0.69 64.02 19.65
C SER A 65 -0.46 63.60 21.11
N SER A 66 -0.45 62.30 21.38
CA SER A 66 0.53 61.71 22.29
C SER A 66 0.79 60.27 21.87
N LYS A 67 2.01 60.00 21.39
CA LYS A 67 2.56 58.64 21.35
C LYS A 67 2.48 58.07 22.77
N THR A 68 1.80 56.95 22.92
CA THR A 68 2.03 56.02 24.03
C THR A 68 2.28 54.67 23.38
N ASP A 69 3.55 54.31 23.30
CA ASP A 69 3.99 52.97 22.94
C ASP A 69 3.50 52.03 24.06
N GLU A 70 2.48 51.21 23.80
CA GLU A 70 2.24 50.00 24.58
C GLU A 70 2.98 48.86 23.89
N GLU A 71 3.94 48.24 24.60
CA GLU A 71 4.65 47.05 24.15
C GLU A 71 3.66 45.88 24.04
N ILE A 72 3.44 45.40 22.82
CA ILE A 72 2.82 44.09 22.57
C ILE A 72 3.87 43.03 22.89
N SER A 73 3.61 42.16 23.85
CA SER A 73 4.50 41.04 24.19
C SER A 73 4.19 39.80 23.36
N PHE A 74 5.22 39.21 22.75
CA PHE A 74 5.14 37.96 21.99
C PHE A 74 5.84 36.82 22.76
N SER A 75 5.28 35.61 22.72
CA SER A 75 5.94 34.40 23.23
C SER A 75 6.30 33.44 22.10
N PHE A 76 7.56 33.00 22.07
CA PHE A 76 8.06 32.00 21.15
C PHE A 76 8.05 30.63 21.83
N GLY A 77 7.42 29.63 21.21
CA GLY A 77 7.41 28.25 21.65
C GLY A 77 7.88 27.33 20.53
N GLY A 78 9.16 27.02 20.49
CA GLY A 78 9.74 26.02 19.58
C GLY A 78 11.26 25.92 19.73
N THR A 79 11.77 24.77 20.16
CA THR A 79 13.19 24.44 20.07
C THR A 79 13.44 23.62 18.79
N THR A 80 13.80 24.34 17.73
CA THR A 80 14.68 23.97 16.60
C THR A 80 14.81 22.50 16.17
N SER A 81 14.16 22.14 15.05
CA SER A 81 14.81 21.68 13.81
C SER A 81 13.79 21.50 12.67
N GLY A 82 13.92 22.29 11.60
CA GLY A 82 13.14 22.18 10.34
C GLY A 82 12.23 23.40 10.05
N PRO A 83 12.17 23.92 8.80
CA PRO A 83 11.39 25.11 8.48
C PRO A 83 9.99 24.73 8.00
N GLU A 84 9.15 24.16 8.87
CA GLU A 84 7.71 24.06 8.58
C GLU A 84 6.89 24.51 9.78
N ASN A 85 6.04 25.51 9.52
CA ASN A 85 4.94 25.98 10.37
C ASN A 85 5.29 26.62 11.73
N GLU A 86 6.00 27.75 11.73
CA GLU A 86 5.94 28.69 12.86
C GLU A 86 4.58 29.44 12.87
N ARG A 87 3.70 29.12 13.83
CA ARG A 87 2.45 29.87 14.06
C ARG A 87 2.72 31.08 14.97
N TYR A 88 2.42 32.29 14.49
CA TYR A 88 2.54 33.53 15.29
C TYR A 88 1.20 33.93 15.92
N ARG A 89 1.18 34.13 17.25
CA ARG A 89 -0.01 34.57 18.00
C ARG A 89 0.09 36.07 18.34
N LEU A 90 -0.93 36.85 17.97
CA LEU A 90 -1.08 38.26 18.36
C LEU A 90 -2.15 38.38 19.46
N GLU A 91 -1.77 38.74 20.68
CA GLU A 91 -2.72 39.02 21.76
C GLU A 91 -2.90 40.54 21.91
N LEU A 92 -4.13 41.04 21.67
CA LEU A 92 -4.46 42.46 21.84
C LEU A 92 -4.88 42.75 23.29
N PRO A 93 -4.35 43.81 23.94
CA PRO A 93 -4.70 44.14 25.31
C PRO A 93 -6.11 44.78 25.38
N THR A 94 -7.06 44.03 25.95
CA THR A 94 -8.36 44.47 26.53
C THR A 94 -9.31 45.36 25.69
N ALA A 95 -10.47 44.79 25.36
CA ALA A 95 -11.86 45.30 25.26
C ALA A 95 -12.26 46.72 24.75
N ASN A 96 -11.38 47.70 24.51
CA ASN A 96 -11.82 49.10 24.33
C ASN A 96 -11.59 49.73 22.94
N TYR A 97 -11.19 48.98 21.92
CA TYR A 97 -10.98 49.52 20.57
C TYR A 97 -12.14 49.15 19.64
N THR A 98 -12.83 50.14 19.07
CA THR A 98 -13.96 49.95 18.14
C THR A 98 -13.58 50.10 16.66
N ASP A 99 -12.44 50.75 16.36
CA ASP A 99 -11.92 50.92 14.99
C ASP A 99 -10.39 51.13 15.02
N PHE A 100 -9.62 50.22 14.42
CA PHE A 100 -8.16 50.36 14.27
C PHE A 100 -7.66 49.85 12.91
N GLU A 101 -6.58 50.45 12.41
CA GLU A 101 -5.87 49.99 11.21
C GLU A 101 -4.58 49.27 11.61
N LEU A 102 -4.34 48.11 11.00
CA LEU A 102 -3.12 47.31 11.12
C LEU A 102 -2.35 47.39 9.79
N GLU A 103 -1.14 47.94 9.84
CA GLU A 103 -0.24 48.03 8.69
C GLU A 103 0.81 46.93 8.77
N LEU A 104 0.88 46.08 7.73
CA LEU A 104 1.89 45.04 7.58
C LEU A 104 2.76 45.36 6.37
N THR A 105 4.06 45.59 6.58
CA THR A 105 5.03 45.82 5.50
C THR A 105 5.96 44.62 5.37
N ILE A 106 6.06 44.08 4.16
CA ILE A 106 6.90 42.93 3.84
C ILE A 106 8.02 43.37 2.90
N HIS A 107 9.27 43.08 3.28
CA HIS A 107 10.47 43.39 2.49
C HIS A 107 11.09 42.12 1.92
N TYR A 108 11.40 42.12 0.62
CA TYR A 108 12.12 41.04 -0.06
C TYR A 108 13.50 41.51 -0.52
N SER A 109 14.53 40.68 -0.36
CA SER A 109 15.84 40.90 -0.96
C SER A 109 16.40 39.61 -1.57
N TYR A 110 17.04 39.72 -2.74
CA TYR A 110 17.61 38.60 -3.47
C TYR A 110 19.15 38.72 -3.47
N ALA A 111 19.86 37.64 -3.12
CA ALA A 111 21.31 37.54 -3.24
C ALA A 111 21.65 36.49 -4.31
N ASP A 112 22.36 36.92 -5.35
CA ASP A 112 22.73 36.09 -6.49
C ASP A 112 24.13 35.46 -6.27
N THR A 113 24.21 34.13 -6.27
CA THR A 113 25.47 33.38 -6.39
C THR A 113 25.44 32.46 -7.61
N GLY A 114 25.25 33.02 -8.81
CA GLY A 114 25.89 32.63 -10.06
C GLY A 114 26.09 31.14 -10.41
N SER A 115 25.07 30.54 -11.01
CA SER A 115 25.18 29.63 -12.17
C SER A 115 23.79 29.46 -12.80
N MET A 116 23.66 29.75 -14.09
CA MET A 116 22.37 29.80 -14.79
C MET A 116 21.83 28.39 -15.07
N GLY A 117 20.68 28.06 -14.44
CA GLY A 117 19.77 26.97 -14.80
C GLY A 117 18.34 27.45 -14.51
N HIS A 118 17.45 27.35 -15.49
CA HIS A 118 16.09 27.85 -15.42
C HIS A 118 15.19 26.86 -14.67
N PHE A 119 14.58 27.29 -13.55
CA PHE A 119 13.57 26.53 -12.82
C PHE A 119 12.15 26.99 -13.21
N TYR A 120 11.34 26.06 -13.70
CA TYR A 120 9.90 26.02 -13.43
C TYR A 120 9.71 25.12 -12.21
N SER A 121 8.99 25.59 -11.20
CA SER A 121 8.62 24.82 -10.02
C SER A 121 7.43 23.93 -10.33
N ASN A 122 7.62 22.61 -10.32
CA ASN A 122 6.58 21.67 -9.92
C ASN A 122 7.03 21.01 -8.63
N LEU A 123 6.18 21.08 -7.61
CA LEU A 123 6.29 20.36 -6.36
C LEU A 123 5.95 18.90 -6.67
N GLY A 124 6.98 18.06 -6.77
CA GLY A 124 6.90 16.61 -6.85
C GLY A 124 7.83 16.04 -5.79
N SER A 125 7.33 15.01 -5.11
CA SER A 125 7.93 14.26 -4.02
C SER A 125 9.38 13.80 -4.28
N TYR A 126 10.21 13.93 -3.24
CA TYR A 126 11.58 13.44 -3.19
C TYR A 126 11.55 11.94 -2.84
N TYR A 127 11.96 11.06 -3.75
CA TYR A 127 12.33 9.68 -3.45
C TYR A 127 13.84 9.60 -3.24
N ASP A 128 14.29 9.02 -2.13
CA ASP A 128 15.71 8.75 -1.83
C ASP A 128 15.94 7.23 -1.92
N TYR A 129 16.53 6.76 -3.02
CA TYR A 129 16.91 5.37 -3.23
C TYR A 129 18.23 5.08 -2.50
N GLN A 130 18.22 4.16 -1.52
CA GLN A 130 19.43 3.49 -1.04
C GLN A 130 19.44 2.02 -1.46
N GLN A 131 20.41 1.66 -2.31
CA GLN A 131 20.76 0.29 -2.69
C GLN A 131 21.14 -0.58 -1.49
N VAL A 132 20.56 -1.79 -1.41
CA VAL A 132 21.00 -2.87 -0.49
C VAL A 132 21.58 -4.04 -1.29
N THR A 133 22.85 -4.35 -1.05
CA THR A 133 23.55 -5.52 -1.61
C THR A 133 23.30 -6.77 -0.75
N TYR A 134 22.92 -7.91 -1.34
CA TYR A 134 22.76 -9.20 -0.64
C TYR A 134 23.84 -10.24 -1.02
N TYR A 135 24.32 -11.01 -0.02
CA TYR A 135 25.20 -12.18 -0.17
C TYR A 135 24.41 -13.48 0.10
N PRO A 136 24.72 -14.60 -0.56
CA PRO A 136 23.93 -15.84 -0.43
C PRO A 136 24.43 -16.71 0.73
N ASN A 137 23.50 -17.15 1.59
CA ASN A 137 23.38 -18.53 2.09
C ASN A 137 22.32 -18.67 3.21
N GLY A 138 21.15 -19.21 2.84
CA GLY A 138 20.32 -20.18 3.58
C GLY A 138 19.63 -19.72 4.87
N TYR A 139 18.30 -19.57 4.83
CA TYR A 139 17.28 -20.49 5.37
C TYR A 139 15.90 -19.99 4.89
N HIS A 140 15.04 -20.93 4.50
CA HIS A 140 13.69 -20.70 3.94
C HIS A 140 12.78 -19.87 4.87
N PHE A 141 12.11 -18.86 4.29
CA PHE A 141 10.88 -18.26 4.79
C PHE A 141 9.97 -17.99 3.58
N ALA A 142 8.67 -18.27 3.74
CA ALA A 142 7.61 -17.91 2.83
C ALA A 142 7.39 -16.38 2.93
N SER A 143 7.24 -15.70 1.80
CA SER A 143 6.95 -14.27 1.73
C SER A 143 5.54 -14.09 1.18
N THR A 144 4.69 -13.55 2.04
CA THR A 144 3.38 -12.96 1.77
C THR A 144 3.56 -11.58 1.14
N TYR A 145 2.65 -11.27 0.22
CA TYR A 145 2.62 -10.06 -0.60
C TYR A 145 2.24 -8.80 0.19
N ILE A 146 2.75 -7.67 -0.27
CA ILE A 146 2.36 -6.30 0.11
C ILE A 146 1.84 -5.68 -1.18
N GLU A 147 0.55 -5.37 -1.26
CA GLU A 147 -0.02 -4.60 -2.37
C GLU A 147 -0.18 -3.13 -1.97
N ASP A 148 0.47 -2.25 -2.74
CA ASP A 148 0.32 -0.80 -2.63
C ASP A 148 -0.75 -0.34 -3.63
N SER A 149 -1.80 0.29 -3.11
CA SER A 149 -2.94 0.84 -3.84
C SER A 149 -2.58 2.10 -4.64
N TRP A 150 -2.67 2.04 -5.98
CA TRP A 150 -2.62 3.20 -6.87
C TRP A 150 -4.03 3.66 -7.27
N ILE A 151 -4.29 4.95 -7.09
CA ILE A 151 -5.51 5.65 -7.51
C ILE A 151 -5.32 6.11 -8.96
N GLY A 152 -6.04 5.48 -9.90
CA GLY A 152 -6.07 5.82 -11.32
C GLY A 152 -7.49 6.14 -11.79
N SER A 153 -7.66 7.32 -12.37
CA SER A 153 -8.90 7.91 -12.88
C SER A 153 -9.16 7.57 -14.36
N ASP A 154 -10.41 7.25 -14.75
CA ASP A 154 -10.85 6.95 -16.13
C ASP A 154 -12.07 7.85 -16.57
N PRO A 155 -12.44 8.06 -17.87
CA PRO A 155 -12.60 9.41 -18.39
C PRO A 155 -14.03 9.61 -18.95
N ARG A 156 -14.31 10.81 -19.50
CA ARG A 156 -14.99 11.01 -20.80
C ARG A 156 -15.38 12.49 -21.04
N HIS A 157 -15.00 12.97 -22.24
CA HIS A 157 -15.58 14.06 -23.05
C HIS A 157 -15.08 15.53 -22.88
N CYS A 158 -14.24 16.03 -23.81
CA CYS A 158 -14.64 16.95 -24.91
C CYS A 158 -13.48 17.72 -25.60
N LEU A 159 -13.18 17.35 -26.85
CA LEU A 159 -13.08 18.17 -28.09
C LEU A 159 -12.36 19.55 -28.12
N TRP A 160 -11.28 19.59 -28.95
CA TRP A 160 -10.80 20.64 -29.90
C TRP A 160 -9.92 21.83 -29.44
N GLY A 161 -8.71 21.94 -30.02
CA GLY A 161 -8.10 23.26 -30.36
C GLY A 161 -6.58 23.34 -30.57
N LYS A 162 -6.12 23.24 -31.83
CA LYS A 162 -4.72 23.41 -32.34
C LYS A 162 -4.18 24.89 -32.28
N PRO A 163 -2.88 25.16 -32.61
CA PRO A 163 -1.91 25.96 -31.82
C PRO A 163 -1.64 27.39 -32.32
N TYR A 164 -0.96 28.22 -31.50
CA TYR A 164 -0.25 29.44 -31.93
C TYR A 164 1.00 29.74 -31.08
N GLY A 165 2.17 29.83 -31.72
CA GLY A 165 3.45 30.15 -31.08
C GLY A 165 3.91 31.61 -31.20
N SER A 166 4.97 31.96 -30.46
CA SER A 166 5.92 33.05 -30.73
C SER A 166 7.06 33.01 -29.71
N LYS A 167 8.31 32.71 -30.10
CA LYS A 167 9.40 33.62 -30.56
C LYS A 167 10.08 34.46 -29.46
N ASP A 168 11.37 34.14 -29.29
CA ASP A 168 12.42 34.73 -28.46
C ASP A 168 12.56 36.27 -28.45
N LEU A 169 12.98 36.81 -27.31
CA LEU A 169 13.84 38.01 -27.21
C LEU A 169 14.68 37.98 -25.90
N TYR A 170 15.98 37.70 -26.02
CA TYR A 170 16.98 37.84 -24.95
C TYR A 170 17.45 39.31 -24.78
N SER A 171 17.66 39.77 -23.54
CA SER A 171 18.65 40.82 -23.23
C SER A 171 19.16 40.74 -21.78
N THR A 172 20.45 41.04 -21.62
CA THR A 172 21.38 40.74 -20.52
C THR A 172 21.63 41.91 -19.55
N ASN A 173 21.45 41.72 -18.22
CA ASN A 173 22.35 42.12 -17.10
C ASN A 173 21.64 42.02 -15.73
N PRO A 174 22.24 41.46 -14.65
CA PRO A 174 21.60 41.39 -13.34
C PRO A 174 21.94 42.62 -12.50
N SER A 175 20.90 43.33 -12.03
CA SER A 175 21.01 44.28 -10.92
C SER A 175 19.93 43.90 -9.90
N SER A 176 20.36 43.61 -8.67
CA SER A 176 19.52 43.23 -7.53
C SER A 176 18.26 44.10 -7.44
N MET A 177 17.08 43.48 -7.51
CA MET A 177 15.80 44.14 -7.44
C MET A 177 15.21 43.91 -6.04
N SER A 178 14.99 45.00 -5.29
CA SER A 178 14.26 44.99 -4.01
C SER A 178 12.82 45.39 -4.29
N ILE A 179 11.86 44.55 -3.94
CA ILE A 179 10.43 44.87 -3.98
C ILE A 179 9.93 44.87 -2.53
N SER A 180 9.13 45.87 -2.16
CA SER A 180 8.42 45.93 -0.89
C SER A 180 6.94 46.15 -1.16
N GLY A 181 6.08 45.38 -0.49
CA GLY A 181 4.63 45.55 -0.52
C GLY A 181 4.09 45.83 0.88
N THR A 182 3.13 46.73 0.98
CA THR A 182 2.43 47.05 2.24
C THR A 182 0.96 46.71 2.06
N VAL A 183 0.39 45.96 3.00
CA VAL A 183 -1.05 45.64 3.04
C VAL A 183 -1.63 46.25 4.31
N ILE A 184 -2.72 47.01 4.15
CA ILE A 184 -3.39 47.70 5.25
C ILE A 184 -4.76 47.06 5.48
N PHE A 185 -4.96 46.55 6.70
CA PHE A 185 -6.22 45.99 7.15
C PHE A 185 -6.94 47.01 8.04
N GLN A 186 -8.21 47.26 7.76
CA GLN A 186 -9.09 48.03 8.62
C GLN A 186 -10.02 47.07 9.36
N ILE A 187 -9.94 47.08 10.70
CA ILE A 187 -10.74 46.23 11.56
C ILE A 187 -11.71 47.10 12.35
N THR A 188 -13.00 46.87 12.13
CA THR A 188 -14.10 47.57 12.79
C THR A 188 -14.85 46.61 13.69
N ARG A 189 -15.00 46.97 14.95
CA ARG A 189 -15.79 46.23 15.93
C ARG A 189 -17.02 47.04 16.28
N THR A 190 -18.20 46.47 16.02
CA THR A 190 -19.45 46.92 16.64
C THR A 190 -19.90 45.90 17.68
N ASP A 191 -20.89 46.25 18.51
CA ASP A 191 -21.26 45.49 19.71
C ASP A 191 -21.49 43.98 19.45
N ASP A 192 -21.89 43.61 18.22
CA ASP A 192 -22.21 42.23 17.84
C ASP A 192 -21.43 41.70 16.62
N THR A 193 -20.49 42.46 16.04
CA THR A 193 -19.73 42.03 14.84
C THR A 193 -18.30 42.56 14.79
N LEU A 194 -17.36 41.71 14.36
CA LEU A 194 -16.00 42.09 13.97
C LEU A 194 -15.92 42.05 12.44
N THR A 195 -15.54 43.16 11.81
CA THR A 195 -15.43 43.26 10.35
C THR A 195 -14.01 43.64 9.97
N CYS A 196 -13.34 42.82 9.15
CA CYS A 196 -12.02 43.12 8.59
C CYS A 196 -12.15 43.47 7.11
N ARG A 197 -11.51 44.55 6.66
CA ARG A 197 -11.50 45.00 5.26
C ARG A 197 -10.08 45.31 4.81
N ILE A 198 -9.73 44.86 3.60
CA ILE A 198 -8.51 45.30 2.90
C ILE A 198 -8.82 46.62 2.20
N LYS A 199 -7.99 47.64 2.43
CA LYS A 199 -8.19 48.97 1.85
C LYS A 199 -7.51 49.04 0.49
N ASP A 200 -8.26 48.83 -0.59
CA ASP A 200 -7.70 48.89 -1.95
C ASP A 200 -7.41 50.35 -2.37
N GLY A 201 -6.18 50.58 -2.85
CA GLY A 201 -5.66 51.90 -3.16
C GLY A 201 -4.32 51.85 -3.90
N ASP A 202 -4.42 51.92 -5.25
CA ASP A 202 -3.40 52.23 -6.26
C ASP A 202 -2.47 51.10 -6.80
N ARG A 203 -3.02 50.28 -7.72
CA ARG A 203 -2.62 50.08 -9.16
C ARG A 203 -2.45 48.63 -9.66
N ILE A 204 -3.15 48.41 -10.79
CA ILE A 204 -3.35 47.23 -11.66
C ILE A 204 -2.16 46.96 -12.62
N THR A 205 -1.90 45.70 -12.98
CA THR A 205 -1.73 45.30 -14.41
C THR A 205 -2.31 43.89 -14.64
N LYS A 206 -3.11 43.75 -15.70
CA LYS A 206 -4.06 42.67 -16.03
C LYS A 206 -3.53 41.82 -17.19
N LEU A 207 -3.69 40.50 -17.18
CA LEU A 207 -3.71 39.63 -18.37
C LEU A 207 -4.68 38.45 -18.16
N SER A 208 -5.44 38.13 -19.21
CA SER A 208 -6.70 37.36 -19.20
C SER A 208 -6.67 36.17 -20.18
N HIS A 209 -7.16 34.98 -19.80
CA HIS A 209 -8.19 34.17 -20.49
C HIS A 209 -8.41 32.79 -19.82
N SER A 210 -9.61 32.25 -20.04
CA SER A 210 -10.38 31.15 -19.40
C SER A 210 -10.02 29.72 -19.78
N TRP A 211 -10.28 28.72 -18.91
CA TRP A 211 -11.30 27.64 -18.99
C TRP A 211 -11.41 26.90 -17.63
N SER A 212 -12.39 26.01 -17.50
CA SER A 212 -13.22 25.67 -16.33
C SER A 212 -12.97 24.30 -15.68
N GLN A 213 -13.28 24.20 -14.37
CA GLN A 213 -13.53 23.00 -13.54
C GLN A 213 -12.34 22.04 -13.35
N GLY A 214 -11.99 21.54 -12.17
CA GLY A 214 -12.49 21.68 -10.80
C GLY A 214 -11.88 20.52 -10.01
N ILE A 215 -10.92 20.80 -9.12
CA ILE A 215 -10.29 19.83 -8.20
C ILE A 215 -10.00 20.56 -6.87
N ASP A 216 -10.63 20.00 -5.83
CA ASP A 216 -10.30 19.78 -4.42
C ASP A 216 -9.96 20.90 -3.43
N TYR A 217 -10.69 20.81 -2.31
CA TYR A 217 -10.55 21.57 -1.09
C TYR A 217 -9.70 20.78 -0.10
N TYR A 218 -8.47 21.22 0.16
CA TYR A 218 -7.89 21.41 1.50
C TYR A 218 -6.53 22.09 1.35
N ALA A 219 -6.50 23.40 1.14
CA ALA A 219 -5.28 24.18 1.35
C ALA A 219 -5.59 25.66 1.66
N ASN A 220 -5.29 26.03 2.90
CA ASN A 220 -4.75 27.32 3.33
C ASN A 220 -5.49 28.63 2.95
N PHE A 221 -5.78 29.41 3.99
CA PHE A 221 -6.32 30.78 4.03
C PHE A 221 -5.65 31.82 3.08
N PHE A 222 -4.58 31.44 2.36
CA PHE A 222 -3.88 32.25 1.36
C PHE A 222 -4.45 32.15 -0.07
N ASP A 223 -5.14 31.07 -0.45
CA ASP A 223 -5.58 30.89 -1.85
C ASP A 223 -6.83 31.72 -2.21
N ILE A 224 -7.60 32.15 -1.20
CA ILE A 224 -8.76 33.05 -1.35
C ILE A 224 -8.35 34.46 -1.84
N LEU A 225 -7.13 34.90 -1.57
CA LEU A 225 -6.65 36.23 -1.98
C LEU A 225 -6.14 36.27 -3.43
N CYS A 226 -5.76 35.13 -4.00
CA CYS A 226 -5.18 35.07 -5.35
C CYS A 226 -6.17 34.71 -6.45
N ARG A 227 -7.38 34.21 -6.14
CA ARG A 227 -8.35 33.70 -7.13
C ARG A 227 -9.67 34.48 -7.28
N ARG A 228 -9.68 35.80 -7.08
CA ARG A 228 -10.90 36.62 -7.36
C ARG A 228 -10.68 37.69 -8.42
N GLU A 229 -10.76 37.28 -9.69
CA GLU A 229 -11.12 38.19 -10.78
C GLU A 229 -12.63 38.50 -10.71
N SER A 230 -12.94 39.67 -10.15
CA SER A 230 -14.13 40.50 -10.41
C SER A 230 -15.46 39.80 -10.77
N TYR A 231 -16.36 39.67 -9.79
CA TYR A 231 -17.73 40.19 -9.92
C TYR A 231 -18.20 40.72 -8.56
N ASP A 232 -18.87 41.87 -8.63
CA ASP A 232 -19.34 42.77 -7.58
C ASP A 232 -20.45 42.11 -6.74
N SER A 233 -20.13 41.62 -5.54
CA SER A 233 -21.14 41.44 -4.47
C SER A 233 -20.46 41.33 -3.10
N ASP A 234 -20.95 42.14 -2.16
CA ASP A 234 -20.57 42.12 -0.74
C ASP A 234 -20.73 40.71 -0.16
N VAL A 235 -19.66 40.13 0.39
CA VAL A 235 -19.77 38.93 1.22
C VAL A 235 -20.07 39.39 2.64
N SER A 236 -21.25 39.05 3.13
CA SER A 236 -21.65 39.20 4.52
C SER A 236 -22.08 37.83 5.04
N PHE A 237 -21.41 37.35 6.07
CA PHE A 237 -21.76 36.13 6.77
C PHE A 237 -22.84 36.43 7.82
N THR A 238 -23.88 35.60 7.89
CA THR A 238 -24.87 35.65 8.98
C THR A 238 -24.66 34.51 9.96
N PHE A 239 -24.95 34.80 11.23
CA PHE A 239 -24.81 33.94 12.40
C PHE A 239 -25.56 32.59 12.36
N SER A 240 -26.19 32.19 11.25
CA SER A 240 -26.77 30.85 11.07
C SER A 240 -25.76 29.82 10.58
N ASP A 241 -24.69 30.27 9.94
CA ASP A 241 -23.75 29.37 9.25
C ASP A 241 -22.59 28.95 10.17
N ILE A 242 -22.63 29.38 11.42
CA ILE A 242 -21.66 29.09 12.47
C ILE A 242 -22.39 29.14 13.81
N TYR A 243 -23.00 28.06 14.31
CA TYR A 243 -23.31 28.01 15.75
C TYR A 243 -23.35 26.60 16.35
N GLY A 244 -22.27 26.24 17.05
CA GLY A 244 -22.27 25.56 18.34
C GLY A 244 -21.79 26.55 19.42
N LYS A 245 -22.49 26.65 20.56
CA LYS A 245 -22.47 27.83 21.45
C LYS A 245 -21.33 27.85 22.47
N PHE A 246 -20.70 29.03 22.59
CA PHE A 246 -19.97 29.46 23.77
C PHE A 246 -20.87 29.45 25.03
N TYR A 247 -20.49 28.68 26.05
CA TYR A 247 -20.89 28.96 27.43
C TYR A 247 -19.86 29.87 28.09
N LEU A 248 -20.34 30.94 28.73
CA LEU A 248 -19.53 31.82 29.56
C LEU A 248 -19.00 31.04 30.76
N ALA A 249 -17.70 30.74 30.76
CA ALA A 249 -16.99 30.26 31.93
C ALA A 249 -16.95 31.38 32.99
N GLU A 250 -17.92 31.41 33.90
CA GLU A 250 -17.72 32.07 35.19
C GLU A 250 -16.75 31.22 36.02
N GLY A 251 -15.63 31.85 36.42
CA GLY A 251 -14.52 31.20 37.09
C GLY A 251 -14.92 30.29 38.25
N GLY A 252 -14.43 29.05 38.22
CA GLY A 252 -14.64 28.04 39.24
C GLY A 252 -13.39 27.18 39.38
N THR A 253 -13.07 26.88 40.63
CA THR A 253 -11.86 26.21 41.16
C THR A 253 -11.61 24.79 40.65
N ALA A 254 -10.35 24.34 40.81
CA ALA A 254 -9.80 22.99 40.56
C ALA A 254 -10.79 21.81 40.61
N PRO A 255 -10.60 20.77 39.77
CA PRO A 255 -11.57 19.70 39.59
C PRO A 255 -11.78 18.93 40.90
N PRO A 256 -13.03 18.56 41.24
CA PRO A 256 -13.30 17.70 42.36
C PRO A 256 -12.79 16.29 42.04
N THR A 257 -12.09 15.69 43.00
CA THR A 257 -11.87 14.24 43.05
C THR A 257 -13.21 13.51 42.86
N THR A 258 -13.40 12.86 41.73
CA THR A 258 -14.59 12.07 41.41
C THR A 258 -14.59 10.80 42.22
N THR A 259 -15.40 10.79 43.28
CA THR A 259 -15.94 9.56 43.82
C THR A 259 -16.83 8.92 42.76
N THR A 260 -16.45 7.72 42.30
CA THR A 260 -17.24 6.84 41.42
C THR A 260 -18.66 6.70 41.96
N SER A 261 -19.61 7.38 41.33
CA SER A 261 -21.03 7.07 41.50
C SER A 261 -21.27 5.74 40.78
N PRO A 262 -22.02 4.78 41.34
CA PRO A 262 -22.38 3.57 40.61
C PRO A 262 -23.12 3.98 39.33
N PRO A 263 -22.91 3.27 38.20
CA PRO A 263 -23.57 3.59 36.95
C PRO A 263 -25.10 3.63 37.13
N PRO A 264 -25.83 4.46 36.35
CA PRO A 264 -27.28 4.51 36.37
C PRO A 264 -27.89 3.11 36.26
N SER A 265 -29.08 2.90 36.85
CA SER A 265 -29.79 1.64 36.70
C SER A 265 -30.40 1.54 35.29
N GLY A 266 -29.62 1.04 34.34
CA GLY A 266 -30.02 0.76 32.95
C GLY A 266 -29.66 1.90 31.99
N TYR A 267 -28.91 1.56 30.94
CA TYR A 267 -28.71 2.38 29.73
C TYR A 267 -29.80 2.04 28.69
N ASP A 268 -30.08 2.95 27.77
CA ASP A 268 -30.88 2.65 26.58
C ASP A 268 -30.04 1.83 25.59
N TRP A 269 -28.78 2.24 25.36
CA TRP A 269 -27.81 1.53 24.51
C TRP A 269 -26.47 1.30 25.21
N VAL A 270 -25.87 0.14 24.96
CA VAL A 270 -24.44 -0.14 25.17
C VAL A 270 -23.79 -0.43 23.83
N ILE A 271 -22.77 0.35 23.49
CA ILE A 271 -21.97 0.21 22.27
C ILE A 271 -20.62 -0.37 22.67
N MET A 272 -20.24 -1.44 22.01
CA MET A 272 -19.00 -2.18 22.25
C MET A 272 -18.19 -2.15 20.96
N THR A 273 -17.11 -1.37 20.92
CA THR A 273 -16.23 -1.32 19.75
C THR A 273 -14.97 -2.13 20.03
N TYR A 274 -14.76 -3.16 19.22
CA TYR A 274 -13.53 -3.94 19.17
C TYR A 274 -12.64 -3.32 18.11
N LEU A 275 -11.73 -2.45 18.55
CA LEU A 275 -10.94 -1.56 17.71
C LEU A 275 -9.52 -2.13 17.61
N ASP A 276 -9.28 -2.90 16.56
CA ASP A 276 -7.99 -3.50 16.32
C ASP A 276 -7.17 -2.61 15.39
N GLY A 277 -6.22 -1.87 15.95
CA GLY A 277 -5.24 -1.06 15.21
C GLY A 277 -3.83 -1.63 15.31
N ASP A 278 -3.67 -2.92 15.61
CA ASP A 278 -2.36 -3.59 15.62
C ASP A 278 -1.91 -3.99 14.20
N ASN A 279 -1.92 -3.02 13.29
CA ASN A 279 -1.53 -3.14 11.88
C ASN A 279 -1.37 -1.74 11.24
N ASN A 280 -1.34 -1.69 9.91
CA ASN A 280 -1.18 -0.44 9.15
C ASN A 280 -2.33 0.57 9.23
N LEU A 281 -3.47 0.22 9.86
CA LEU A 281 -4.60 1.12 10.08
C LEU A 281 -4.56 1.83 11.45
N GLU A 282 -3.45 1.76 12.20
CA GLU A 282 -3.32 2.37 13.54
C GLU A 282 -3.73 3.86 13.57
N GLU A 283 -3.36 4.64 12.55
CA GLU A 283 -3.71 6.07 12.45
C GLU A 283 -5.23 6.26 12.34
N ASN A 284 -5.88 5.48 11.48
CA ASN A 284 -7.33 5.49 11.30
C ASN A 284 -8.07 5.08 12.58
N ALA A 285 -7.60 4.05 13.27
CA ALA A 285 -8.18 3.63 14.55
C ALA A 285 -8.15 4.74 15.60
N ILE A 286 -7.09 5.57 15.62
CA ILE A 286 -6.99 6.72 16.52
C ILE A 286 -7.98 7.82 16.14
N ASP A 287 -8.14 8.08 14.85
CA ASP A 287 -9.10 9.06 14.36
C ASP A 287 -10.53 8.65 14.72
N ASP A 288 -10.92 7.40 14.47
CA ASP A 288 -12.23 6.86 14.87
C ASP A 288 -12.45 6.86 16.38
N PHE A 289 -11.41 6.58 17.17
CA PHE A 289 -11.49 6.75 18.62
C PHE A 289 -11.81 8.21 18.99
N ASN A 290 -11.15 9.18 18.35
CA ASN A 290 -11.41 10.60 18.58
C ASN A 290 -12.80 11.00 18.08
N GLU A 291 -13.34 10.39 17.02
CA GLU A 291 -14.71 10.63 16.56
C GLU A 291 -15.75 10.15 17.57
N LEU A 292 -15.55 8.95 18.16
CA LEU A 292 -16.36 8.45 19.27
C LEU A 292 -16.34 9.41 20.48
N GLU A 293 -15.19 10.02 20.78
CA GLU A 293 -15.07 11.08 21.79
C GLU A 293 -15.84 12.35 21.39
N GLN A 294 -15.71 12.81 20.15
CA GLN A 294 -16.33 14.04 19.63
C GLN A 294 -17.85 13.94 19.54
N GLY A 295 -18.39 12.76 19.25
CA GLY A 295 -19.82 12.45 19.21
C GLY A 295 -20.56 12.56 20.56
N ILE A 296 -19.88 12.99 21.63
CA ILE A 296 -20.28 13.14 23.04
C ILE A 296 -19.82 12.00 23.98
N GLY A 297 -19.34 10.88 23.44
CA GLY A 297 -18.98 9.69 24.22
C GLY A 297 -20.13 9.14 25.08
N SER A 298 -19.78 8.47 26.17
CA SER A 298 -20.76 7.91 27.12
C SER A 298 -21.58 8.99 27.83
N SER A 299 -22.87 8.73 28.01
CA SER A 299 -23.84 9.61 28.65
C SER A 299 -24.64 8.90 29.75
N SER A 300 -25.72 9.51 30.26
CA SER A 300 -26.61 8.83 31.21
C SER A 300 -27.51 7.77 30.59
N SER A 301 -27.63 7.76 29.25
CA SER A 301 -28.52 6.89 28.47
C SER A 301 -27.74 5.94 27.56
N ILE A 302 -26.49 6.26 27.22
CA ILE A 302 -25.68 5.46 26.30
C ILE A 302 -24.34 5.22 26.98
N ALA A 303 -23.84 3.98 26.95
CA ALA A 303 -22.47 3.67 27.32
C ALA A 303 -21.70 3.22 26.08
N ILE A 304 -20.47 3.69 25.92
CA ILE A 304 -19.58 3.31 24.83
C ILE A 304 -18.29 2.80 25.47
N ILE A 305 -17.97 1.54 25.19
CA ILE A 305 -16.73 0.91 25.62
C ILE A 305 -15.93 0.46 24.42
N VAL A 306 -14.62 0.67 24.48
CA VAL A 306 -13.69 0.36 23.39
C VAL A 306 -12.56 -0.49 23.93
N LEU A 307 -12.32 -1.66 23.33
CA LEU A 307 -11.06 -2.38 23.48
C LEU A 307 -10.19 -1.99 22.28
N PHE A 308 -9.10 -1.29 22.54
CA PHE A 308 -8.21 -0.74 21.53
C PHE A 308 -6.84 -1.39 21.62
N ASP A 309 -6.40 -2.07 20.57
CA ASP A 309 -5.01 -2.50 20.39
C ASP A 309 -4.25 -1.64 19.39
N ARG A 310 -2.95 -1.45 19.63
CA ARG A 310 -2.09 -0.60 18.81
C ARG A 310 -0.74 -1.25 18.59
N ILE A 311 -0.18 -1.03 17.42
CA ILE A 311 1.17 -1.44 17.04
C ILE A 311 2.22 -0.34 17.30
N SER A 312 3.50 -0.67 17.23
CA SER A 312 4.55 0.35 17.13
C SER A 312 4.77 0.79 15.69
N GLY A 313 4.99 2.09 15.49
CA GLY A 313 5.66 2.60 14.30
C GLY A 313 4.76 3.17 13.22
N HIS A 314 3.43 3.11 13.38
CA HIS A 314 2.47 3.72 12.47
C HIS A 314 1.98 5.08 12.99
N ASP A 315 1.67 5.24 14.28
CA ASP A 315 1.31 6.54 14.89
C ASP A 315 2.18 6.93 16.11
N TYR A 316 2.46 8.24 16.24
CA TYR A 316 3.14 8.83 17.40
C TYR A 316 2.34 9.95 18.09
N SER A 317 1.15 10.30 17.59
CA SER A 317 0.35 11.42 18.09
C SER A 317 -0.16 11.19 19.52
N ASN A 318 -0.48 9.94 19.87
CA ASN A 318 -1.16 9.56 21.11
C ASN A 318 -0.28 8.85 22.14
N SER A 319 1.02 9.15 22.10
CA SER A 319 2.09 8.33 22.70
C SER A 319 2.10 6.94 22.05
N ASP A 320 3.21 6.56 21.46
CA ASP A 320 3.48 5.28 20.77
C ASP A 320 3.49 4.12 21.78
N TRP A 321 2.30 3.76 22.29
CA TRP A 321 2.08 2.63 23.18
C TRP A 321 1.57 1.45 22.37
N THR A 322 2.05 0.25 22.72
CA THR A 322 1.84 -0.99 21.97
C THR A 322 1.17 -2.04 22.86
N SER A 323 -0.06 -1.79 23.28
CA SER A 323 -0.70 -2.66 24.25
C SER A 323 -2.19 -2.51 24.17
N THR A 324 -2.95 -3.58 24.31
CA THR A 324 -4.39 -3.50 24.35
C THR A 324 -4.91 -2.80 25.60
N ARG A 325 -5.84 -1.87 25.40
CA ARG A 325 -6.43 -1.04 26.46
C ARG A 325 -7.94 -0.97 26.35
N LEU A 326 -8.60 -1.04 27.50
CA LEU A 326 -10.05 -0.97 27.62
C LEU A 326 -10.46 0.39 28.15
N TYR A 327 -11.30 1.08 27.41
CA TYR A 327 -11.76 2.44 27.69
C TYR A 327 -13.28 2.50 27.88
N GLU A 328 -13.72 3.44 28.73
CA GLU A 328 -15.06 4.02 28.68
C GLU A 328 -14.93 5.39 28.02
N ILE A 329 -15.59 5.56 26.87
CA ILE A 329 -15.45 6.78 26.08
C ILE A 329 -16.11 7.95 26.79
N THR A 330 -15.44 9.09 26.86
CA THR A 330 -15.99 10.34 27.38
C THR A 330 -15.78 11.45 26.39
N TYR A 331 -16.72 12.41 26.35
CA TYR A 331 -16.57 13.57 25.47
C TYR A 331 -15.20 14.23 25.59
N ASP A 332 -14.49 14.28 24.47
CA ASP A 332 -13.33 15.11 24.24
C ASP A 332 -13.40 15.71 22.84
N SER A 333 -12.70 16.83 22.64
CA SER A 333 -12.62 17.55 21.36
C SER A 333 -11.18 17.89 20.99
N THR A 334 -10.23 17.19 21.61
CA THR A 334 -8.83 17.25 21.22
C THR A 334 -8.50 16.05 20.33
N SER A 335 -7.36 16.08 19.66
CA SER A 335 -6.84 14.95 18.88
C SER A 335 -6.09 13.93 19.76
N TYR A 336 -6.30 13.98 21.08
CA TYR A 336 -5.63 13.10 22.03
C TYR A 336 -6.66 12.28 22.79
N ILE A 337 -6.42 10.99 22.89
CA ILE A 337 -7.22 10.05 23.66
C ILE A 337 -7.23 10.50 25.13
N ASN A 338 -8.37 11.01 25.58
CA ASN A 338 -8.58 11.51 26.95
C ASN A 338 -9.68 10.76 27.71
N SER A 339 -10.28 9.76 27.07
CA SER A 339 -11.26 8.84 27.66
C SER A 339 -10.75 8.08 28.87
N ILE A 340 -11.69 7.55 29.65
CA ILE A 340 -11.38 6.88 30.92
C ILE A 340 -10.77 5.51 30.61
N LEU A 341 -9.47 5.37 30.80
CA LEU A 341 -8.79 4.07 30.81
C LEU A 341 -9.31 3.23 31.99
N LEU A 342 -10.09 2.19 31.69
CA LEU A 342 -10.61 1.24 32.68
C LEU A 342 -9.54 0.20 33.05
N GLU A 343 -8.85 -0.32 32.05
CA GLU A 343 -7.85 -1.38 32.22
C GLU A 343 -6.80 -1.34 31.09
N GLU A 344 -5.53 -1.50 31.43
CA GLU A 344 -4.45 -1.78 30.48
C GLU A 344 -4.16 -3.28 30.56
N LYS A 345 -4.37 -3.99 29.45
CA LYS A 345 -4.36 -5.46 29.40
C LYS A 345 -3.02 -6.05 28.96
N GLY A 346 -2.08 -5.19 28.54
CA GLY A 346 -0.88 -5.62 27.82
C GLY A 346 -1.26 -6.04 26.40
N GLU A 347 -0.33 -6.67 25.69
CA GLU A 347 -0.59 -7.22 24.37
C GLU A 347 -1.61 -8.37 24.42
N LEU A 348 -2.63 -8.31 23.57
CA LEU A 348 -3.58 -9.37 23.30
C LEU A 348 -3.54 -9.69 21.81
N ASN A 349 -3.96 -10.90 21.45
CA ASN A 349 -4.21 -11.24 20.07
C ASN A 349 -5.65 -10.84 19.74
N MET A 350 -5.84 -9.84 18.90
CA MET A 350 -7.16 -9.36 18.52
C MET A 350 -7.87 -10.31 17.54
N GLY A 351 -7.13 -11.15 16.82
CA GLY A 351 -7.64 -12.26 16.01
C GLY A 351 -8.13 -13.48 16.81
N ASP A 352 -7.94 -13.53 18.14
CA ASP A 352 -8.26 -14.72 18.96
C ASP A 352 -9.70 -14.71 19.50
N GLU A 353 -10.43 -15.83 19.31
CA GLU A 353 -11.80 -16.07 19.85
C GLU A 353 -11.95 -15.63 21.31
N THR A 354 -10.97 -15.94 22.15
CA THR A 354 -11.04 -15.72 23.59
C THR A 354 -10.88 -14.25 23.97
N THR A 355 -10.18 -13.46 23.16
CA THR A 355 -10.06 -12.00 23.34
C THR A 355 -11.41 -11.34 23.08
N LEU A 356 -12.04 -11.61 21.94
CA LEU A 356 -13.38 -11.12 21.62
C LEU A 356 -14.41 -11.56 22.67
N GLN A 357 -14.43 -12.84 23.02
CA GLN A 357 -15.34 -13.36 24.05
C GLN A 357 -15.15 -12.65 25.40
N SER A 358 -13.90 -12.41 25.80
CA SER A 358 -13.58 -11.72 27.05
C SER A 358 -14.06 -10.28 27.06
N PHE A 359 -13.96 -9.58 25.92
CA PHE A 359 -14.48 -8.22 25.76
C PHE A 359 -16.01 -8.18 25.85
N ILE A 360 -16.70 -9.07 25.13
CA ILE A 360 -18.17 -9.16 25.16
C ILE A 360 -18.67 -9.44 26.58
N ASN A 361 -18.08 -10.41 27.25
CA ASN A 361 -18.42 -10.75 28.63
C ASN A 361 -18.22 -9.53 29.56
N TYR A 362 -17.14 -8.76 29.39
CA TYR A 362 -16.93 -7.54 30.19
C TYR A 362 -18.08 -6.54 30.00
N GLY A 363 -18.47 -6.26 28.75
CA GLY A 363 -19.59 -5.37 28.44
C GLY A 363 -20.89 -5.84 29.09
N PHE A 364 -21.23 -7.12 28.92
CA PHE A 364 -22.43 -7.71 29.51
C PHE A 364 -22.41 -7.78 31.05
N GLU A 365 -21.26 -7.95 31.69
CA GLU A 365 -21.15 -7.99 33.15
C GLU A 365 -21.26 -6.61 33.79
N HIS A 366 -20.67 -5.60 33.16
CA HIS A 366 -20.49 -4.28 33.75
C HIS A 366 -21.55 -3.26 33.33
N TYR A 367 -22.13 -3.42 32.14
CA TYR A 367 -23.09 -2.49 31.58
C TYR A 367 -24.42 -3.21 31.28
N SER A 368 -25.51 -2.65 31.79
CA SER A 368 -26.86 -3.17 31.54
C SER A 368 -27.61 -2.17 30.70
N ALA A 369 -28.03 -2.57 29.51
CA ALA A 369 -28.85 -1.78 28.60
C ALA A 369 -30.11 -2.52 28.14
N ASP A 370 -31.04 -1.75 27.58
CA ASP A 370 -32.18 -2.26 26.81
C ASP A 370 -31.73 -2.78 25.43
N HIS A 371 -30.73 -2.15 24.82
CA HIS A 371 -30.15 -2.54 23.52
C HIS A 371 -28.62 -2.63 23.54
N TYR A 372 -28.05 -3.55 22.75
CA TYR A 372 -26.60 -3.70 22.58
C TYR A 372 -26.20 -3.62 21.11
N TRP A 373 -25.11 -2.89 20.85
CA TRP A 373 -24.44 -2.81 19.56
C TRP A 373 -22.99 -3.29 19.73
N LEU A 374 -22.59 -4.32 18.98
CA LEU A 374 -21.19 -4.72 18.80
C LEU A 374 -20.67 -4.22 17.45
N ASN A 375 -19.57 -3.47 17.47
CA ASN A 375 -18.87 -3.02 16.28
C ASN A 375 -17.48 -3.67 16.24
N LEU A 376 -17.16 -4.34 15.13
CA LEU A 376 -15.82 -4.87 14.86
C LEU A 376 -15.18 -4.00 13.78
N TRP A 377 -14.00 -3.47 14.06
CA TRP A 377 -13.29 -2.50 13.21
C TRP A 377 -11.90 -3.00 12.89
N ASN A 378 -11.53 -3.06 11.60
CA ASN A 378 -10.20 -3.37 11.06
C ASN A 378 -10.26 -3.49 9.50
N HIS A 379 -9.24 -4.11 8.88
CA HIS A 379 -9.38 -4.86 7.63
C HIS A 379 -10.49 -5.90 7.67
N GLY A 380 -10.97 -6.25 6.48
CA GLY A 380 -12.04 -7.21 6.22
C GLY A 380 -11.71 -8.06 4.99
N GLY A 381 -12.02 -9.35 5.03
CA GLY A 381 -11.65 -10.31 3.98
C GLY A 381 -12.80 -11.24 3.60
N SER A 382 -14.04 -10.82 3.87
CA SER A 382 -15.24 -11.65 3.67
C SER A 382 -15.14 -12.99 4.41
N VAL A 383 -14.96 -14.10 3.69
CA VAL A 383 -14.87 -15.44 4.27
C VAL A 383 -13.56 -15.71 5.01
N ASP A 384 -12.53 -14.88 4.78
CA ASP A 384 -11.22 -15.03 5.43
C ASP A 384 -11.18 -14.41 6.84
N GLY A 385 -12.19 -13.60 7.19
CA GLY A 385 -12.36 -13.07 8.56
C GLY A 385 -12.32 -11.55 8.67
N ILE A 386 -12.04 -11.08 9.88
CA ILE A 386 -11.97 -9.67 10.30
C ILE A 386 -10.95 -9.49 11.43
N CYS A 387 -10.50 -8.27 11.72
CA CYS A 387 -9.61 -7.96 12.85
C CYS A 387 -8.25 -8.66 12.74
N TRP A 388 -7.46 -8.24 11.73
CA TRP A 388 -6.10 -8.70 11.50
C TRP A 388 -5.13 -8.06 12.48
N ASP A 389 -4.38 -8.92 13.17
CA ASP A 389 -3.39 -8.58 14.18
C ASP A 389 -1.98 -8.98 13.69
N ASP A 390 -1.20 -7.98 13.29
CA ASP A 390 0.12 -8.18 12.70
C ASP A 390 1.14 -8.71 13.71
N THR A 391 1.05 -8.33 15.00
CA THR A 391 2.04 -8.77 15.98
C THR A 391 1.83 -10.21 16.44
N ASN A 392 0.69 -10.81 16.10
CA ASN A 392 0.32 -12.19 16.43
C ASN A 392 0.44 -13.19 15.26
N ASN A 393 1.34 -12.92 14.30
CA ASN A 393 1.55 -13.67 13.05
C ASN A 393 0.46 -13.44 12.02
N ASN A 394 -0.06 -12.22 11.94
CA ASN A 394 -1.16 -11.82 11.05
C ASN A 394 -2.40 -12.68 11.29
N ASP A 395 -2.70 -12.95 12.57
CA ASP A 395 -3.88 -13.71 12.95
C ASP A 395 -5.14 -12.85 12.74
N ALA A 396 -6.26 -13.47 12.41
CA ALA A 396 -7.53 -12.78 12.19
C ALA A 396 -8.67 -13.57 12.81
N LEU A 397 -9.73 -12.89 13.24
CA LEU A 397 -10.94 -13.56 13.68
C LEU A 397 -11.60 -14.25 12.48
N THR A 398 -11.53 -15.57 12.46
CA THR A 398 -12.28 -16.38 11.50
C THR A 398 -13.78 -16.26 11.76
N LEU A 399 -14.60 -16.61 10.77
CA LEU A 399 -16.06 -16.55 10.93
C LEU A 399 -16.57 -17.54 12.01
N GLU A 400 -15.96 -18.72 12.14
CA GLU A 400 -16.29 -19.70 13.19
C GLU A 400 -15.96 -19.13 14.58
N GLU A 401 -14.78 -18.54 14.77
CA GLU A 401 -14.36 -17.97 16.05
C GLU A 401 -15.22 -16.78 16.46
N MET A 402 -15.54 -15.90 15.52
CA MET A 402 -16.46 -14.78 15.76
C MET A 402 -17.84 -15.30 16.22
N GLN A 403 -18.42 -16.26 15.51
CA GLN A 403 -19.69 -16.87 15.88
C GLN A 403 -19.62 -17.50 17.28
N ALA A 404 -18.58 -18.30 17.54
CA ALA A 404 -18.39 -19.02 18.80
C ALA A 404 -18.24 -18.06 19.99
N ALA A 405 -17.42 -17.02 19.87
CA ALA A 405 -17.17 -16.02 20.90
C ALA A 405 -18.46 -15.28 21.29
N ILE A 406 -19.23 -14.83 20.29
CA ILE A 406 -20.47 -14.08 20.50
C ILE A 406 -21.53 -15.02 21.12
N ALA A 407 -21.78 -16.19 20.52
CA ALA A 407 -22.79 -17.15 20.98
C ALA A 407 -22.53 -17.63 22.42
N ALA A 408 -21.26 -17.89 22.75
CA ALA A 408 -20.87 -18.31 24.09
C ALA A 408 -21.16 -17.21 25.14
N SER A 409 -20.91 -15.95 24.78
CA SER A 409 -21.14 -14.80 25.66
C SER A 409 -22.63 -14.52 25.85
N GLU A 410 -23.43 -14.55 24.78
CA GLU A 410 -24.88 -14.43 24.84
C GLU A 410 -25.51 -15.51 25.74
N THR A 411 -25.07 -16.75 25.56
CA THR A 411 -25.52 -17.89 26.37
C THR A 411 -25.14 -17.73 27.84
N LEU A 412 -23.91 -17.28 28.13
CA LEU A 412 -23.43 -17.10 29.49
C LEU A 412 -24.20 -16.01 30.24
N HIS A 413 -24.50 -14.91 29.56
CA HIS A 413 -25.12 -13.73 30.17
C HIS A 413 -26.63 -13.65 30.00
N ASN A 414 -27.22 -14.51 29.16
CA ASN A 414 -28.63 -14.46 28.76
C ASN A 414 -29.01 -13.05 28.27
N LYS A 415 -28.19 -12.54 27.34
CA LYS A 415 -28.33 -11.27 26.64
C LYS A 415 -28.06 -11.53 25.16
N THR A 416 -28.59 -10.67 24.29
CA THR A 416 -28.34 -10.75 22.86
C THR A 416 -27.94 -9.39 22.32
N PHE A 417 -27.28 -9.35 21.17
CA PHE A 417 -27.08 -8.11 20.44
C PHE A 417 -28.33 -7.76 19.62
N ASP A 418 -28.64 -6.47 19.52
CA ASP A 418 -29.69 -5.97 18.63
C ASP A 418 -29.10 -5.58 17.27
N LEU A 419 -27.86 -5.09 17.29
CA LEU A 419 -27.09 -4.66 16.13
C LEU A 419 -25.66 -5.21 16.22
N ILE A 420 -25.19 -5.80 15.14
CA ILE A 420 -23.76 -6.02 14.89
C ILE A 420 -23.38 -5.19 13.67
N SER A 421 -22.21 -4.56 13.69
CA SER A 421 -21.64 -3.95 12.48
C SER A 421 -20.19 -4.30 12.31
N HIS A 422 -19.76 -4.41 11.06
CA HIS A 422 -18.36 -4.50 10.69
C HIS A 422 -17.97 -3.25 9.91
N ASP A 423 -17.07 -2.47 10.50
CA ASP A 423 -16.41 -1.35 9.84
C ASP A 423 -15.10 -1.88 9.23
N ALA A 424 -15.29 -2.62 8.12
CA ALA A 424 -14.26 -3.40 7.46
C ALA A 424 -14.69 -3.81 6.05
N CYS A 425 -13.71 -4.04 5.17
CA CYS A 425 -13.91 -4.38 3.76
C CYS A 425 -14.68 -5.70 3.55
N PHE A 426 -15.55 -5.76 2.55
CA PHE A 426 -16.19 -6.99 2.05
C PHE A 426 -17.04 -7.80 3.05
N MET A 427 -17.27 -7.29 4.26
CA MET A 427 -17.93 -8.04 5.33
C MET A 427 -19.43 -8.25 5.15
N ASN A 428 -20.05 -7.63 4.14
CA ASN A 428 -21.46 -7.84 3.79
C ASN A 428 -21.64 -8.95 2.76
N ALA A 429 -21.02 -10.09 3.03
CA ALA A 429 -21.21 -11.33 2.27
C ALA A 429 -22.25 -12.23 2.97
N LEU A 430 -22.97 -13.03 2.17
CA LEU A 430 -24.01 -13.93 2.69
C LEU A 430 -23.45 -14.95 3.68
N GLU A 431 -22.23 -15.43 3.46
CA GLU A 431 -21.48 -16.29 4.36
C GLU A 431 -21.36 -15.67 5.76
N VAL A 432 -20.87 -14.42 5.83
CA VAL A 432 -20.68 -13.67 7.08
C VAL A 432 -22.02 -13.45 7.78
N GLY A 433 -23.01 -12.93 7.06
CA GLY A 433 -24.34 -12.71 7.61
C GLY A 433 -24.97 -14.00 8.14
N TYR A 434 -24.75 -15.12 7.46
CA TYR A 434 -25.29 -16.41 7.87
C TYR A 434 -24.66 -16.93 9.16
N GLU A 435 -23.35 -16.80 9.35
CA GLU A 435 -22.70 -17.19 10.62
C GLU A 435 -23.25 -16.36 11.80
N LEU A 436 -23.61 -15.09 11.56
CA LEU A 436 -24.17 -14.18 12.57
C LEU A 436 -25.69 -14.26 12.76
N ARG A 437 -26.42 -15.08 11.97
CA ARG A 437 -27.89 -15.02 11.82
C ARG A 437 -28.71 -15.12 13.11
N ASP A 438 -28.20 -15.85 14.10
CA ASP A 438 -28.85 -16.10 15.39
C ASP A 438 -28.34 -15.19 16.52
N LEU A 439 -27.39 -14.29 16.22
CA LEU A 439 -26.61 -13.52 17.19
C LEU A 439 -26.97 -12.02 17.21
N ALA A 440 -27.74 -11.55 16.23
CA ALA A 440 -28.32 -10.22 16.24
C ALA A 440 -29.62 -10.13 15.42
N ASP A 441 -30.37 -9.04 15.60
CA ASP A 441 -31.53 -8.75 14.76
C ASP A 441 -31.11 -8.12 13.43
N VAL A 442 -30.10 -7.23 13.47
CA VAL A 442 -29.65 -6.39 12.35
C VAL A 442 -28.13 -6.45 12.20
N PHE A 443 -27.66 -6.48 10.96
CA PHE A 443 -26.25 -6.44 10.62
C PHE A 443 -25.96 -5.29 9.64
N VAL A 444 -24.87 -4.56 9.83
CA VAL A 444 -24.41 -3.49 8.92
C VAL A 444 -22.97 -3.74 8.50
N ALA A 445 -22.72 -3.76 7.20
CA ALA A 445 -21.38 -3.96 6.64
C ALA A 445 -21.33 -3.49 5.18
N SER A 446 -20.13 -3.46 4.62
CA SER A 446 -19.88 -3.14 3.21
C SER A 446 -19.73 -4.41 2.35
N GLU A 447 -20.31 -4.41 1.15
CA GLU A 447 -20.00 -5.43 0.13
C GLU A 447 -18.64 -5.19 -0.55
N GLU A 448 -18.10 -3.99 -0.37
CA GLU A 448 -16.93 -3.45 -1.03
C GLU A 448 -15.85 -3.10 0.00
N SER A 449 -14.68 -2.68 -0.46
CA SER A 449 -13.71 -1.94 0.34
C SER A 449 -14.35 -0.76 1.08
N VAL A 450 -13.86 -0.51 2.30
CA VAL A 450 -14.24 0.62 3.15
C VAL A 450 -13.05 1.58 3.19
N PRO A 451 -13.24 2.89 2.92
CA PRO A 451 -12.17 3.86 3.07
C PRO A 451 -11.59 3.86 4.49
N GLY A 452 -10.32 4.21 4.63
CA GLY A 452 -9.64 4.17 5.94
C GLY A 452 -10.34 5.01 7.03
N ASP A 453 -11.05 6.08 6.67
CA ASP A 453 -11.83 6.90 7.60
C ASP A 453 -13.06 6.16 8.20
N GLY A 454 -13.39 4.94 7.75
CA GLY A 454 -14.42 4.10 8.36
C GLY A 454 -15.82 4.72 8.38
N PHE A 455 -16.57 4.47 9.46
CA PHE A 455 -17.88 5.10 9.73
C PHE A 455 -17.74 6.47 10.40
N ASP A 456 -18.56 7.47 10.03
CA ASP A 456 -18.68 8.75 10.77
C ASP A 456 -19.29 8.57 12.18
N TYR A 457 -18.45 8.21 13.15
CA TYR A 457 -18.88 7.94 14.53
C TYR A 457 -19.35 9.21 15.22
N GLU A 458 -18.79 10.39 14.89
CA GLU A 458 -19.22 11.66 15.46
C GLU A 458 -20.71 11.90 15.17
N THR A 459 -21.12 11.76 13.91
CA THR A 459 -22.51 11.92 13.47
C THR A 459 -23.41 10.84 14.06
N ILE A 460 -23.01 9.57 13.97
CA ILE A 460 -23.82 8.43 14.45
C ILE A 460 -24.13 8.59 15.95
N ILE A 461 -23.11 8.82 16.77
CA ILE A 461 -23.28 8.95 18.23
C ILE A 461 -24.05 10.22 18.56
N SER A 462 -23.78 11.34 17.88
CA SER A 462 -24.51 12.60 18.07
C SER A 462 -26.00 12.43 17.82
N GLU A 463 -26.39 11.73 16.74
CA GLU A 463 -27.80 11.45 16.43
C GLU A 463 -28.45 10.53 17.46
N LEU A 464 -27.77 9.43 17.83
CA LEU A 464 -28.25 8.47 18.81
C LEU A 464 -28.57 9.13 20.16
N VAL A 465 -27.72 10.06 20.62
CA VAL A 465 -27.93 10.80 21.88
C VAL A 465 -29.17 11.67 21.85
N THR A 466 -29.59 12.17 20.68
CA THR A 466 -30.83 12.96 20.55
C THR A 466 -32.08 12.11 20.74
N ASN A 467 -32.01 10.81 20.43
CA ASN A 467 -33.12 9.86 20.55
C ASN A 467 -32.61 8.47 20.97
N PRO A 468 -32.20 8.28 22.23
CA PRO A 468 -31.61 7.02 22.68
C PRO A 468 -32.62 5.86 22.72
N SER A 469 -33.92 6.13 22.61
CA SER A 469 -34.97 5.10 22.50
C SER A 469 -35.17 4.56 21.06
N ILE A 470 -34.27 4.89 20.14
CA ILE A 470 -34.28 4.37 18.77
C ILE A 470 -34.06 2.85 18.76
N ASN A 471 -34.68 2.16 17.82
CA ASN A 471 -34.48 0.71 17.63
C ASN A 471 -33.28 0.44 16.70
N ALA A 472 -32.80 -0.81 16.70
CA ALA A 472 -31.65 -1.24 15.90
C ALA A 472 -31.78 -0.92 14.41
N ASN A 473 -32.91 -1.22 13.76
CA ASN A 473 -33.08 -0.93 12.33
C ASN A 473 -32.92 0.56 12.02
N SER A 474 -33.47 1.43 12.88
CA SER A 474 -33.40 2.88 12.66
C SER A 474 -32.00 3.42 12.99
N LEU A 475 -31.27 2.82 13.93
CA LEU A 475 -29.86 3.12 14.17
C LEU A 475 -28.98 2.67 13.00
N ALA A 476 -29.21 1.46 12.47
CA ALA A 476 -28.53 0.95 11.28
C ALA A 476 -28.74 1.85 10.06
N SER A 477 -29.97 2.34 9.83
CA SER A 477 -30.22 3.36 8.80
C SER A 477 -29.42 4.64 9.05
N ILE A 478 -29.23 5.09 10.31
CA ILE A 478 -28.40 6.27 10.59
C ILE A 478 -26.95 6.02 10.19
N ILE A 479 -26.40 4.84 10.48
CA ILE A 479 -25.04 4.45 10.08
C ILE A 479 -24.89 4.53 8.55
N VAL A 480 -25.80 3.88 7.80
CA VAL A 480 -25.77 3.89 6.33
C VAL A 480 -25.93 5.31 5.75
N ASN A 481 -26.82 6.13 6.31
CA ASN A 481 -26.98 7.51 5.86
C ASN A 481 -25.77 8.39 6.21
N ALA A 482 -25.11 8.18 7.35
CA ALA A 482 -23.90 8.91 7.72
C ALA A 482 -22.77 8.59 6.73
N TYR A 483 -22.59 7.30 6.43
CA TYR A 483 -21.65 6.81 5.43
C TYR A 483 -21.91 7.38 4.03
N GLU A 484 -23.17 7.37 3.56
CA GLU A 484 -23.57 8.02 2.30
C GLU A 484 -23.15 9.50 2.30
N ASN A 485 -23.48 10.25 3.35
CA ASN A 485 -23.18 11.68 3.40
C ASN A 485 -21.67 11.98 3.43
N GLN A 486 -20.88 11.09 4.03
CA GLN A 486 -19.42 11.20 4.10
C GLN A 486 -18.77 10.95 2.73
N TYR A 487 -19.27 9.95 1.99
CA TYR A 487 -18.55 9.40 0.84
C TYR A 487 -19.13 9.72 -0.55
N ASP A 488 -20.42 10.05 -0.69
CA ASP A 488 -21.12 10.18 -2.00
C ASP A 488 -20.49 11.19 -2.99
N PHE A 489 -19.67 12.11 -2.50
CA PHE A 489 -18.98 13.10 -3.34
C PHE A 489 -17.46 13.12 -3.16
N SER A 490 -16.91 12.26 -2.31
CA SER A 490 -15.48 12.27 -1.94
C SER A 490 -14.72 11.05 -2.46
N THR A 491 -15.40 9.92 -2.65
CA THR A 491 -14.78 8.70 -3.17
C THR A 491 -15.77 7.89 -4.00
N ASP A 492 -15.25 7.30 -5.06
CA ASP A 492 -15.96 6.26 -5.80
C ASP A 492 -15.79 4.91 -5.10
N TYR A 493 -16.46 3.88 -5.61
CA TYR A 493 -16.34 2.49 -5.15
C TYR A 493 -16.62 2.26 -3.67
N VAL A 494 -17.72 2.83 -3.18
CA VAL A 494 -18.20 2.62 -1.82
C VAL A 494 -19.64 2.11 -1.80
N ALA A 495 -19.92 1.21 -0.86
CA ALA A 495 -21.26 0.69 -0.60
C ALA A 495 -21.41 0.40 0.89
N LEU A 496 -22.62 0.52 1.43
CA LEU A 496 -22.92 0.09 2.79
C LEU A 496 -24.39 -0.29 2.88
N SER A 497 -24.68 -1.43 3.49
CA SER A 497 -26.04 -1.95 3.55
C SER A 497 -26.38 -2.51 4.92
N THR A 498 -27.68 -2.66 5.16
CA THR A 498 -28.22 -3.28 6.37
C THR A 498 -28.95 -4.58 6.04
N LEU A 499 -28.56 -5.68 6.70
CA LEU A 499 -29.25 -6.97 6.62
C LEU A 499 -30.20 -7.20 7.80
N ASN A 500 -31.33 -7.83 7.50
CA ASN A 500 -32.24 -8.44 8.45
C ASN A 500 -31.86 -9.90 8.68
N LEU A 501 -31.12 -10.18 9.75
CA LEU A 501 -30.59 -11.51 10.04
C LEU A 501 -31.68 -12.55 10.31
N GLN A 502 -32.83 -12.11 10.83
CA GLN A 502 -33.95 -12.97 11.23
C GLN A 502 -34.60 -13.76 10.09
N ILE A 503 -34.26 -13.45 8.83
CA ILE A 503 -34.80 -14.18 7.67
C ILE A 503 -33.79 -15.13 7.03
N LEU A 504 -32.51 -15.10 7.42
CA LEU A 504 -31.45 -15.84 6.74
C LEU A 504 -31.65 -17.36 6.78
N ASP A 505 -32.14 -17.91 7.90
CA ASP A 505 -32.56 -19.32 7.99
C ASP A 505 -33.57 -19.74 6.92
N ASN A 506 -34.52 -18.86 6.59
CA ASN A 506 -35.51 -19.12 5.56
C ASN A 506 -34.94 -18.83 4.16
N LEU A 507 -34.06 -17.83 4.03
CA LEU A 507 -33.38 -17.48 2.79
C LEU A 507 -32.55 -18.66 2.26
N THR A 508 -31.77 -19.33 3.10
CA THR A 508 -30.88 -20.44 2.71
C THR A 508 -31.63 -21.57 2.03
N ARG A 509 -32.92 -21.78 2.34
CA ARG A 509 -33.75 -22.75 1.61
C ARG A 509 -33.98 -22.35 0.15
N TYR A 510 -34.17 -21.07 -0.12
CA TYR A 510 -34.30 -20.56 -1.48
C TYR A 510 -32.96 -20.55 -2.21
N VAL A 511 -31.86 -20.28 -1.49
CA VAL A 511 -30.51 -20.41 -2.04
C VAL A 511 -30.23 -21.85 -2.43
N ASN A 512 -30.55 -22.83 -1.60
CA ASN A 512 -30.34 -24.25 -1.90
C ASN A 512 -31.20 -24.72 -3.08
N ASP A 513 -32.46 -24.28 -3.14
CA ASP A 513 -33.32 -24.55 -4.31
C ASP A 513 -32.73 -23.93 -5.58
N PHE A 514 -32.12 -22.74 -5.50
CA PHE A 514 -31.47 -22.07 -6.64
C PHE A 514 -30.16 -22.77 -7.06
N ALA A 515 -29.23 -22.98 -6.12
CA ALA A 515 -27.95 -23.66 -6.31
C ALA A 515 -28.12 -25.07 -6.89
N GLY A 516 -29.08 -25.86 -6.38
CA GLY A 516 -29.39 -27.18 -6.91
C GLY A 516 -29.88 -27.14 -8.36
N ASN A 517 -30.68 -26.12 -8.74
CA ASN A 517 -31.12 -25.96 -10.13
C ASN A 517 -30.00 -25.48 -11.07
N LEU A 518 -29.08 -24.62 -10.60
CA LEU A 518 -27.89 -24.25 -11.36
C LEU A 518 -27.01 -25.46 -11.63
N SER A 519 -26.78 -26.28 -10.60
CA SER A 519 -26.01 -27.52 -10.67
C SER A 519 -26.63 -28.50 -11.68
N GLU A 520 -27.95 -28.69 -11.67
CA GLU A 520 -28.65 -29.51 -12.68
C GLU A 520 -28.36 -29.05 -14.13
N VAL A 521 -28.35 -27.74 -14.38
CA VAL A 521 -28.04 -27.17 -15.71
C VAL A 521 -26.59 -27.44 -16.11
N ILE A 522 -25.66 -27.26 -15.17
CA ILE A 522 -24.22 -27.46 -15.41
C ILE A 522 -23.93 -28.93 -15.71
N LEU A 523 -24.48 -29.86 -14.91
CA LEU A 523 -24.32 -31.29 -15.09
C LEU A 523 -24.95 -31.82 -16.39
N ASP A 524 -25.98 -31.15 -16.91
CA ASP A 524 -26.53 -31.40 -18.25
C ASP A 524 -25.64 -30.86 -19.40
N GLY A 525 -24.55 -30.18 -19.08
CA GLY A 525 -23.62 -29.58 -20.04
C GLY A 525 -24.16 -28.29 -20.68
N GLN A 526 -25.02 -27.56 -19.99
CA GLN A 526 -25.65 -26.32 -20.45
C GLN A 526 -25.21 -25.08 -19.64
N GLY A 527 -24.08 -25.16 -18.93
CA GLY A 527 -23.57 -24.10 -18.05
C GLY A 527 -23.10 -22.80 -18.72
N ALA A 528 -22.98 -22.76 -20.06
CA ALA A 528 -22.48 -21.57 -20.77
C ALA A 528 -23.31 -20.29 -20.50
N ALA A 529 -24.63 -20.40 -20.37
CA ALA A 529 -25.47 -19.26 -20.05
C ALA A 529 -25.36 -18.81 -18.58
N ILE A 530 -25.00 -19.74 -17.67
CA ILE A 530 -24.71 -19.42 -16.26
C ILE A 530 -23.37 -18.69 -16.19
N GLN A 531 -22.36 -19.16 -16.92
CA GLN A 531 -21.07 -18.48 -17.03
C GLN A 531 -21.20 -17.07 -17.62
N GLU A 532 -22.03 -16.88 -18.65
CA GLU A 532 -22.31 -15.55 -19.20
C GLU A 532 -22.99 -14.64 -18.15
N ALA A 533 -23.93 -15.17 -17.36
CA ALA A 533 -24.56 -14.39 -16.27
C ALA A 533 -23.56 -14.04 -15.17
N PHE A 534 -22.65 -14.94 -14.85
CA PHE A 534 -21.55 -14.73 -13.91
C PHE A 534 -20.65 -13.55 -14.36
N PHE A 535 -20.18 -13.52 -15.61
CA PHE A 535 -19.36 -12.41 -16.13
C PHE A 535 -20.11 -11.08 -16.30
N GLU A 536 -21.43 -11.12 -16.44
CA GLU A 536 -22.27 -9.91 -16.46
C GLU A 536 -22.53 -9.34 -15.06
N THR A 537 -22.18 -10.09 -14.01
CA THR A 537 -22.45 -9.71 -12.63
C THR A 537 -21.36 -8.77 -12.10
N LEU A 538 -21.79 -7.79 -11.30
CA LEU A 538 -20.90 -6.88 -10.60
C LEU A 538 -20.03 -7.69 -9.62
N SER A 539 -18.73 -7.60 -9.80
CA SER A 539 -17.73 -8.05 -8.83
C SER A 539 -17.10 -6.81 -8.17
N PHE A 540 -16.75 -6.94 -6.89
CA PHE A 540 -16.13 -5.86 -6.10
C PHE A 540 -14.60 -5.85 -6.29
N TYR A 541 -13.90 -4.87 -5.71
CA TYR A 541 -12.49 -4.54 -6.01
C TYR A 541 -11.53 -5.74 -6.11
N ASP A 542 -11.61 -6.69 -5.17
CA ASP A 542 -10.73 -7.87 -5.14
C ASP A 542 -11.28 -9.08 -5.91
N TYR A 543 -12.34 -8.92 -6.71
CA TYR A 543 -12.99 -10.00 -7.48
C TYR A 543 -13.33 -11.28 -6.67
N TYR A 544 -13.31 -11.17 -5.34
CA TYR A 544 -13.43 -12.29 -4.41
C TYR A 544 -14.91 -12.65 -4.17
N CYS A 545 -15.75 -11.62 -4.20
CA CYS A 545 -17.18 -11.71 -4.04
C CYS A 545 -17.89 -10.92 -5.16
N MET A 546 -19.12 -11.32 -5.45
CA MET A 546 -20.00 -10.63 -6.39
C MET A 546 -21.34 -10.29 -5.78
N ASP A 547 -22.03 -9.34 -6.39
CA ASP A 547 -23.37 -8.96 -5.98
C ASP A 547 -24.37 -10.11 -6.21
N PHE A 548 -24.93 -10.65 -5.13
CA PHE A 548 -25.73 -11.86 -5.22
C PHE A 548 -27.09 -11.60 -5.90
N LYS A 549 -27.69 -10.44 -5.67
CA LYS A 549 -28.97 -10.09 -6.29
C LYS A 549 -28.82 -9.94 -7.80
N HIS A 550 -27.78 -9.26 -8.23
CA HIS A 550 -27.46 -9.00 -9.62
C HIS A 550 -27.16 -10.32 -10.34
N PHE A 551 -26.46 -11.27 -9.72
CA PHE A 551 -26.29 -12.62 -10.29
C PHE A 551 -27.65 -13.30 -10.53
N VAL A 552 -28.56 -13.27 -9.56
CA VAL A 552 -29.90 -13.84 -9.71
C VAL A 552 -30.69 -13.14 -10.81
N GLU A 553 -30.60 -11.81 -10.92
CA GLU A 553 -31.23 -11.02 -11.99
C GLU A 553 -30.64 -11.36 -13.37
N ASN A 554 -29.33 -11.55 -13.48
CA ASN A 554 -28.66 -11.95 -14.72
C ASN A 554 -29.04 -13.36 -15.16
N ILE A 555 -29.21 -14.30 -14.24
CA ILE A 555 -29.80 -15.61 -14.55
C ILE A 555 -31.24 -15.48 -15.04
N LEU A 556 -32.05 -14.61 -14.44
CA LEU A 556 -33.42 -14.33 -14.88
C LEU A 556 -33.48 -13.70 -16.29
N ASN A 557 -32.42 -13.02 -16.70
CA ASN A 557 -32.28 -12.46 -18.05
C ASN A 557 -31.97 -13.51 -19.13
N LYS A 558 -31.50 -14.71 -18.76
CA LYS A 558 -31.20 -15.81 -19.71
C LYS A 558 -32.46 -16.56 -20.17
N THR A 559 -33.39 -15.85 -20.82
CA THR A 559 -34.73 -16.37 -21.16
C THR A 559 -34.75 -17.67 -21.99
N ASP A 560 -33.77 -17.89 -22.87
CA ASP A 560 -33.64 -19.14 -23.64
C ASP A 560 -33.26 -20.33 -22.75
N LEU A 561 -32.36 -20.11 -21.77
CA LEU A 561 -32.02 -21.11 -20.73
C LEU A 561 -33.27 -21.46 -19.92
N LEU A 562 -33.96 -20.45 -19.41
CA LEU A 562 -35.14 -20.62 -18.55
C LEU A 562 -36.33 -21.27 -19.27
N GLY A 563 -36.42 -21.13 -20.60
CA GLY A 563 -37.39 -21.86 -21.42
C GLY A 563 -37.17 -23.37 -21.41
N SER A 564 -35.91 -23.80 -21.25
CA SER A 564 -35.51 -25.21 -21.16
C SER A 564 -35.50 -25.72 -19.70
N TYR A 565 -35.21 -24.84 -18.74
CA TYR A 565 -35.13 -25.11 -17.31
C TYR A 565 -36.14 -24.29 -16.50
N PRO A 566 -37.46 -24.60 -16.58
CA PRO A 566 -38.49 -23.81 -15.91
C PRO A 566 -38.44 -23.89 -14.38
N ALA A 567 -37.78 -24.91 -13.81
CA ALA A 567 -37.58 -25.02 -12.37
C ALA A 567 -36.56 -23.98 -11.86
N LEU A 568 -35.48 -23.74 -12.61
CA LEU A 568 -34.51 -22.67 -12.34
C LEU A 568 -35.19 -21.29 -12.31
N ASN A 569 -36.09 -21.02 -13.27
CA ASN A 569 -36.84 -19.76 -13.29
C ASN A 569 -37.66 -19.56 -12.00
N VAL A 570 -38.33 -20.61 -11.52
CA VAL A 570 -39.11 -20.56 -10.28
C VAL A 570 -38.20 -20.37 -9.06
N ALA A 571 -37.08 -21.09 -9.01
CA ALA A 571 -36.12 -20.97 -7.91
C ALA A 571 -35.51 -19.56 -7.84
N ALA A 572 -35.01 -19.05 -8.97
CA ALA A 572 -34.44 -17.70 -9.08
C ALA A 572 -35.46 -16.61 -8.74
N THR A 573 -36.70 -16.71 -9.21
CA THR A 573 -37.76 -15.75 -8.88
C THR A 573 -38.08 -15.77 -7.37
N ASN A 574 -38.21 -16.96 -6.78
CA ASN A 574 -38.52 -17.07 -5.35
C ASN A 574 -37.40 -16.52 -4.46
N LEU A 575 -36.14 -16.72 -4.87
CA LEU A 575 -34.96 -16.14 -4.21
C LEU A 575 -34.95 -14.62 -4.36
N LEU A 576 -35.15 -14.10 -5.57
CA LEU A 576 -35.21 -12.65 -5.84
C LEU A 576 -36.28 -11.95 -4.98
N ASP A 577 -37.44 -12.61 -4.77
CA ASP A 577 -38.53 -12.10 -3.94
C ASP A 577 -38.16 -11.96 -2.43
N GLN A 578 -37.04 -12.54 -1.98
CA GLN A 578 -36.58 -12.42 -0.58
C GLN A 578 -35.73 -11.17 -0.33
N PHE A 579 -35.03 -10.64 -1.33
CA PHE A 579 -34.11 -9.50 -1.14
C PHE A 579 -34.78 -8.26 -0.50
N PRO A 580 -36.01 -7.85 -0.86
CA PRO A 580 -36.67 -6.72 -0.19
C PRO A 580 -37.02 -6.94 1.29
N LEU A 581 -36.96 -8.18 1.78
CA LEU A 581 -37.11 -8.53 3.20
C LEU A 581 -35.77 -8.64 3.91
N LEU A 582 -34.70 -8.87 3.14
CA LEU A 582 -33.33 -9.05 3.59
C LEU A 582 -32.63 -7.71 3.77
N ILE A 583 -32.67 -6.87 2.74
CA ILE A 583 -31.96 -5.59 2.68
C ILE A 583 -32.91 -4.51 3.22
N LEU A 584 -32.59 -3.99 4.40
CA LEU A 584 -33.39 -2.98 5.09
C LEU A 584 -33.08 -1.56 4.59
N GLU A 585 -31.79 -1.30 4.34
CA GLU A 585 -31.25 -0.05 3.80
C GLU A 585 -30.05 -0.42 2.91
N ASN A 586 -29.85 0.30 1.82
CA ASN A 586 -28.72 0.09 0.91
C ASN A 586 -28.25 1.42 0.34
N TYR A 587 -27.00 1.75 0.62
CA TYR A 587 -26.26 2.78 -0.07
C TYR A 587 -25.27 2.15 -1.04
N GLN A 588 -25.22 2.69 -2.25
CA GLN A 588 -24.18 2.40 -3.24
C GLN A 588 -23.77 3.70 -3.93
N HIS A 589 -22.48 3.83 -4.21
CA HIS A 589 -22.01 4.93 -5.04
C HIS A 589 -22.58 4.85 -6.47
N ALA A 590 -22.72 6.01 -7.12
CA ALA A 590 -23.31 6.11 -8.45
C ALA A 590 -22.53 5.34 -9.54
N CYS A 591 -21.23 5.08 -9.34
CA CYS A 591 -20.39 4.31 -10.25
C CYS A 591 -20.89 2.88 -10.48
N TYR A 592 -21.65 2.30 -9.53
CA TYR A 592 -22.21 0.96 -9.64
C TYR A 592 -23.47 0.89 -10.50
N GLU A 593 -24.02 2.03 -10.95
CA GLU A 593 -25.20 2.11 -11.82
C GLU A 593 -26.45 1.38 -11.30
N GLY A 594 -26.55 1.13 -9.99
CA GLY A 594 -27.66 0.39 -9.39
C GLY A 594 -27.38 -1.11 -9.17
N ASN A 595 -26.18 -1.60 -9.49
CA ASN A 595 -25.84 -3.02 -9.46
C ASN A 595 -25.22 -3.51 -8.15
N ALA A 596 -24.88 -2.62 -7.21
CA ALA A 596 -24.51 -2.97 -5.83
C ALA A 596 -25.76 -2.92 -4.95
N ASN A 597 -26.31 -4.08 -4.64
CA ASN A 597 -27.66 -4.31 -4.12
C ASN A 597 -27.69 -4.63 -2.63
N GLY A 598 -26.56 -4.61 -1.94
CA GLY A 598 -26.45 -4.69 -0.50
C GLY A 598 -26.14 -6.08 0.04
N LEU A 599 -25.85 -7.09 -0.79
CA LEU A 599 -25.36 -8.37 -0.33
C LEU A 599 -24.48 -9.08 -1.36
N ALA A 600 -23.23 -9.31 -0.99
CA ALA A 600 -22.27 -10.07 -1.76
C ALA A 600 -22.39 -11.58 -1.47
N ILE A 601 -21.77 -12.40 -2.33
CA ILE A 601 -21.59 -13.84 -2.10
C ILE A 601 -20.23 -14.29 -2.64
N PHE A 602 -19.59 -15.24 -1.96
CA PHE A 602 -18.32 -15.80 -2.40
C PHE A 602 -18.51 -16.58 -3.70
N MET A 603 -17.92 -16.09 -4.78
CA MET A 603 -17.91 -16.74 -6.10
C MET A 603 -16.84 -16.07 -6.97
N PRO A 604 -15.54 -16.22 -6.65
CA PRO A 604 -14.47 -15.51 -7.35
C PRO A 604 -14.28 -16.00 -8.79
N TYR A 605 -13.56 -15.21 -9.57
CA TYR A 605 -12.99 -15.68 -10.84
C TYR A 605 -12.02 -16.83 -10.61
N TYR A 606 -12.06 -17.84 -11.47
CA TYR A 606 -11.05 -18.89 -11.46
C TYR A 606 -9.83 -18.41 -12.24
N ASN A 607 -8.78 -18.04 -11.50
CA ASN A 607 -7.49 -17.63 -12.03
C ASN A 607 -6.37 -18.10 -11.08
N SER A 608 -5.10 -17.85 -11.42
CA SER A 608 -3.96 -18.28 -10.60
C SER A 608 -3.92 -17.64 -9.20
N ILE A 609 -4.59 -16.50 -9.00
CA ILE A 609 -4.67 -15.81 -7.72
C ILE A 609 -5.66 -16.56 -6.81
N TYR A 610 -6.89 -16.79 -7.27
CA TYR A 610 -7.95 -17.37 -6.46
C TYR A 610 -8.06 -18.90 -6.51
N GLU A 611 -7.31 -19.60 -7.37
CA GLU A 611 -7.38 -21.08 -7.47
C GLU A 611 -7.20 -21.74 -6.09
N SER A 612 -6.20 -21.30 -5.33
CA SER A 612 -5.94 -21.87 -3.99
C SER A 612 -7.02 -21.50 -2.97
N TYR A 613 -7.62 -20.32 -3.07
CA TYR A 613 -8.71 -19.86 -2.21
C TYR A 613 -9.99 -20.65 -2.48
N ILE A 614 -10.34 -20.82 -3.76
CA ILE A 614 -11.46 -21.66 -4.20
C ILE A 614 -11.27 -23.08 -3.69
N ASP A 615 -10.09 -23.67 -3.88
CA ASP A 615 -9.78 -25.02 -3.41
C ASP A 615 -9.92 -25.13 -1.89
N ASN A 616 -9.41 -24.17 -1.12
CA ASN A 616 -9.55 -24.17 0.34
C ASN A 616 -11.00 -24.06 0.78
N TYR A 617 -11.79 -23.17 0.17
CA TYR A 617 -13.21 -23.02 0.46
C TYR A 617 -13.98 -24.31 0.17
N LEU A 618 -13.82 -24.87 -1.04
CA LEU A 618 -14.52 -26.08 -1.48
C LEU A 618 -14.11 -27.33 -0.69
N THR A 619 -12.84 -27.45 -0.32
CA THR A 619 -12.34 -28.58 0.47
C THR A 619 -12.61 -28.43 1.96
N ARG A 620 -13.14 -27.29 2.40
CA ARG A 620 -13.31 -26.91 3.80
C ARG A 620 -11.99 -27.04 4.55
N GLY A 621 -10.98 -26.34 4.03
CA GLY A 621 -9.65 -26.20 4.60
C GLY A 621 -9.70 -25.74 6.07
N GLU A 622 -8.56 -25.75 6.77
CA GLU A 622 -8.52 -25.48 8.22
C GLU A 622 -9.25 -24.18 8.63
N GLU A 623 -9.19 -23.15 7.79
CA GLU A 623 -9.82 -21.82 7.99
C GLU A 623 -11.35 -21.80 7.79
N PHE A 624 -11.92 -22.78 7.07
CA PHE A 624 -13.36 -22.87 6.78
C PHE A 624 -14.03 -24.04 7.51
N GLN A 625 -13.31 -24.71 8.43
CA GLN A 625 -13.92 -25.76 9.22
C GLN A 625 -15.04 -25.20 10.10
N GLY A 626 -16.07 -25.99 10.35
CA GLY A 626 -17.09 -25.64 11.34
C GLY A 626 -18.14 -24.61 10.89
N MET A 627 -17.96 -23.88 9.79
CA MET A 627 -18.94 -22.91 9.28
C MET A 627 -20.33 -23.54 9.05
N ASP A 628 -21.36 -22.96 9.66
CA ASP A 628 -22.75 -23.36 9.48
C ASP A 628 -23.19 -23.21 8.02
N TRP A 629 -22.74 -22.15 7.33
CA TRP A 629 -23.08 -21.87 5.93
C TRP A 629 -22.72 -23.04 5.02
N GLN A 630 -21.51 -23.57 5.13
CA GLN A 630 -21.07 -24.69 4.32
C GLN A 630 -21.77 -26.00 4.73
N ILE A 631 -22.36 -26.08 5.92
CA ILE A 631 -23.11 -27.26 6.37
C ILE A 631 -24.57 -27.21 5.89
N ASP A 632 -25.19 -26.04 5.95
CA ASP A 632 -26.63 -25.86 5.74
C ASP A 632 -26.99 -25.38 4.33
N SER A 633 -26.05 -24.74 3.61
CA SER A 633 -26.24 -24.33 2.23
C SER A 633 -25.88 -25.44 1.23
N GLN A 634 -26.20 -25.22 -0.05
CA GLN A 634 -25.70 -26.02 -1.18
C GLN A 634 -24.84 -25.20 -2.13
N TRP A 635 -24.31 -24.07 -1.64
CA TRP A 635 -23.58 -23.14 -2.48
C TRP A 635 -22.20 -23.69 -2.85
N ASP A 636 -21.48 -24.29 -1.90
CA ASP A 636 -20.19 -24.94 -2.14
C ASP A 636 -20.31 -26.12 -3.11
N GLU A 637 -21.38 -26.92 -3.04
CA GLU A 637 -21.61 -27.98 -4.05
C GLU A 637 -21.90 -27.41 -5.44
N PHE A 638 -22.62 -26.30 -5.54
CA PHE A 638 -22.81 -25.61 -6.83
C PHE A 638 -21.49 -25.06 -7.37
N LEU A 639 -20.67 -24.42 -6.53
CA LEU A 639 -19.36 -23.91 -6.92
C LEU A 639 -18.44 -25.05 -7.38
N ASP A 640 -18.43 -26.19 -6.70
CA ASP A 640 -17.67 -27.38 -7.12
C ASP A 640 -18.11 -27.84 -8.52
N ASP A 641 -19.42 -27.98 -8.77
CA ASP A 641 -19.94 -28.33 -10.09
C ASP A 641 -19.58 -27.28 -11.16
N PHE A 642 -19.63 -25.99 -10.81
CA PHE A 642 -19.33 -24.85 -11.70
C PHE A 642 -17.85 -24.85 -12.14
N TYR A 643 -16.92 -24.87 -11.20
CA TYR A 643 -15.48 -24.85 -11.51
C TYR A 643 -15.00 -26.19 -12.08
N SER A 644 -15.53 -27.33 -11.61
CA SER A 644 -15.21 -28.66 -12.19
C SER A 644 -15.66 -28.80 -13.65
N ALA A 645 -16.68 -28.04 -14.08
CA ALA A 645 -17.11 -27.96 -15.46
C ALA A 645 -16.22 -27.04 -16.33
N GLY A 646 -15.18 -26.42 -15.76
CA GLY A 646 -14.30 -25.46 -16.42
C GLY A 646 -14.95 -24.10 -16.66
N LEU A 647 -16.00 -23.77 -15.90
CA LEU A 647 -16.65 -22.46 -15.91
C LEU A 647 -15.98 -21.54 -14.89
N GLY A 648 -16.32 -20.25 -14.91
CA GLY A 648 -15.75 -19.27 -13.98
C GLY A 648 -14.32 -18.86 -14.28
N GLN A 649 -13.65 -19.54 -15.22
CA GLN A 649 -12.37 -19.15 -15.79
C GLN A 649 -12.53 -17.77 -16.41
N GLU A 650 -12.16 -16.74 -15.69
CA GLU A 650 -11.80 -15.49 -16.32
C GLU A 650 -10.67 -15.87 -17.27
N GLU A 651 -10.88 -15.71 -18.57
CA GLU A 651 -9.73 -15.31 -19.37
C GLU A 651 -9.36 -13.97 -18.77
N ILE A 652 -8.54 -14.00 -17.70
CA ILE A 652 -7.84 -12.83 -17.19
C ILE A 652 -7.37 -12.13 -18.46
N GLY A 653 -7.51 -10.81 -18.53
CA GLY A 653 -7.14 -10.00 -19.70
C GLY A 653 -5.69 -10.15 -20.17
N TYR A 654 -4.96 -11.17 -19.72
CA TYR A 654 -3.86 -11.79 -20.44
C TYR A 654 -4.31 -12.30 -21.82
N GLY A 655 -3.75 -11.71 -22.87
CA GLY A 655 -3.55 -12.48 -24.09
C GLY A 655 -2.65 -13.70 -23.77
N ILE A 656 -3.00 -14.91 -24.19
CA ILE A 656 -2.03 -16.01 -24.09
C ILE A 656 -1.02 -15.86 -25.23
N LEU A 657 0.25 -15.67 -24.89
CA LEU A 657 1.32 -15.68 -25.88
C LEU A 657 1.90 -17.09 -25.99
N GLU A 658 1.88 -17.66 -27.19
CA GLU A 658 2.57 -18.92 -27.47
C GLU A 658 4.00 -18.64 -27.94
N LEU A 659 4.99 -19.35 -27.38
CA LEU A 659 6.39 -19.19 -27.74
C LEU A 659 6.61 -19.37 -29.26
N GLY A 660 7.21 -18.37 -29.90
CA GLY A 660 7.46 -18.32 -31.34
C GLY A 660 6.23 -18.00 -32.20
N ILE A 661 5.11 -17.60 -31.59
CA ILE A 661 3.91 -17.14 -32.29
C ILE A 661 3.72 -15.65 -32.04
N LEU A 662 3.73 -14.88 -33.12
CA LEU A 662 3.43 -13.45 -33.10
C LEU A 662 1.96 -13.20 -32.75
N SER A 663 1.70 -12.31 -31.79
CA SER A 663 0.34 -11.92 -31.41
C SER A 663 -0.39 -11.25 -32.57
N GLU A 664 -1.73 -11.21 -32.48
CA GLU A 664 -2.51 -10.31 -33.34
C GLU A 664 -2.15 -8.85 -33.04
N ILE A 665 -2.43 -7.97 -34.01
CA ILE A 665 -2.25 -6.53 -33.84
C ILE A 665 -3.35 -6.01 -32.92
N GLN A 666 -2.93 -5.32 -31.86
CA GLN A 666 -3.81 -4.71 -30.85
C GLN A 666 -3.63 -3.19 -30.84
N THR A 667 -4.59 -2.47 -30.26
CA THR A 667 -4.50 -1.03 -30.02
C THR A 667 -4.96 -0.74 -28.58
N LEU A 668 -4.09 -0.12 -27.79
CA LEU A 668 -4.40 0.40 -26.44
C LEU A 668 -4.68 1.89 -26.52
N ALA A 669 -5.51 2.38 -25.60
CA ALA A 669 -5.68 3.82 -25.43
C ALA A 669 -4.50 4.43 -24.64
N GLU A 670 -4.50 5.75 -24.49
CA GLU A 670 -3.55 6.44 -23.61
C GLU A 670 -3.82 6.08 -22.15
N ASP A 671 -2.76 5.80 -21.40
CA ASP A 671 -2.76 5.35 -20.00
C ASP A 671 -3.47 4.00 -19.76
N GLU A 672 -3.46 3.13 -20.77
CA GLU A 672 -3.94 1.75 -20.69
C GLU A 672 -2.78 0.77 -20.73
N ASP A 673 -3.01 -0.41 -20.18
CA ASP A 673 -2.07 -1.50 -20.22
C ASP A 673 -2.70 -2.81 -20.72
N PHE A 674 -1.84 -3.72 -21.16
CA PHE A 674 -2.26 -5.05 -21.56
C PHE A 674 -1.21 -6.06 -21.18
N TYR A 675 -1.69 -7.20 -20.71
CA TYR A 675 -0.83 -8.23 -20.21
C TYR A 675 -0.86 -9.45 -21.14
N TYR A 676 0.22 -10.21 -21.17
CA TYR A 676 0.27 -11.52 -21.79
C TYR A 676 0.83 -12.55 -20.82
N GLY A 677 0.14 -13.67 -20.67
CA GLY A 677 0.64 -14.81 -19.92
C GLY A 677 1.46 -15.74 -20.82
N ILE A 678 2.60 -16.21 -20.33
CA ILE A 678 3.43 -17.20 -21.03
C ILE A 678 4.05 -18.21 -20.05
N THR A 679 4.03 -19.49 -20.43
CA THR A 679 4.66 -20.58 -19.67
C THR A 679 5.87 -21.13 -20.42
N LEU A 680 7.02 -21.17 -19.76
CA LEU A 680 8.29 -21.66 -20.29
C LEU A 680 8.63 -23.02 -19.67
N ASP A 681 9.02 -23.99 -20.50
CA ASP A 681 9.23 -25.38 -20.09
C ASP A 681 10.71 -25.75 -19.83
N GLN A 682 11.63 -24.83 -20.13
CA GLN A 682 13.06 -25.08 -20.03
C GLN A 682 13.84 -23.79 -19.73
N LEU A 683 15.02 -23.96 -19.13
CA LEU A 683 15.98 -22.88 -18.93
C LEU A 683 16.64 -22.55 -20.28
N ALA A 684 16.45 -21.32 -20.77
CA ALA A 684 17.04 -20.83 -22.00
C ALA A 684 17.16 -19.29 -21.99
N VAL A 685 17.76 -18.74 -23.05
CA VAL A 685 17.69 -17.31 -23.36
C VAL A 685 16.44 -17.09 -24.21
N TYR A 686 15.71 -16.05 -23.88
CA TYR A 686 14.51 -15.63 -24.58
C TYR A 686 14.61 -14.18 -25.00
N SER A 687 14.08 -13.87 -26.17
CA SER A 687 13.84 -12.52 -26.65
C SER A 687 12.35 -12.24 -26.60
N ILE A 688 11.98 -11.02 -26.21
CA ILE A 688 10.63 -10.50 -26.29
C ILE A 688 10.71 -9.23 -27.12
N GLU A 689 9.95 -9.17 -28.19
CA GLU A 689 9.89 -8.02 -29.09
C GLU A 689 8.45 -7.53 -29.17
N ALA A 690 8.22 -6.26 -28.83
CA ALA A 690 6.98 -5.56 -29.14
C ALA A 690 7.23 -4.59 -30.31
N THR A 691 6.60 -4.85 -31.46
CA THR A 691 6.64 -3.93 -32.59
C THR A 691 5.57 -2.86 -32.40
N ILE A 692 5.99 -1.62 -32.20
CA ILE A 692 5.08 -0.48 -32.07
C ILE A 692 4.84 0.14 -33.46
N PHE A 693 3.60 0.04 -33.95
CA PHE A 693 3.19 0.56 -35.25
C PHE A 693 2.81 2.04 -35.21
N GLU A 694 2.11 2.45 -34.16
CA GLU A 694 1.66 3.82 -33.88
C GLU A 694 1.62 4.02 -32.36
N GLY A 695 1.89 5.22 -31.85
CA GLY A 695 1.85 5.53 -30.41
C GLY A 695 3.19 5.38 -29.71
N ASP A 696 3.15 5.17 -28.39
CA ASP A 696 4.30 5.07 -27.51
C ASP A 696 3.97 4.07 -26.39
N GLY A 697 4.65 2.92 -26.40
CA GLY A 697 4.32 1.83 -25.50
C GLY A 697 5.55 1.13 -24.97
N ASP A 698 5.59 0.95 -23.65
CA ASP A 698 6.70 0.36 -22.93
C ASP A 698 6.42 -1.11 -22.62
N LEU A 699 7.47 -1.92 -22.67
CA LEU A 699 7.43 -3.36 -22.48
C LEU A 699 8.07 -3.75 -21.14
N TYR A 700 7.35 -4.55 -20.36
CA TYR A 700 7.81 -5.06 -19.08
C TYR A 700 7.69 -6.58 -19.05
N LEU A 701 8.62 -7.24 -18.39
CA LEU A 701 8.59 -8.66 -18.08
C LEU A 701 8.52 -8.83 -16.56
N LEU A 702 7.49 -9.50 -16.08
CA LEU A 702 7.20 -9.71 -14.67
C LEU A 702 7.21 -11.21 -14.34
N ASP A 703 7.57 -11.54 -13.10
CA ASP A 703 7.34 -12.89 -12.56
C ASP A 703 5.84 -13.09 -12.31
N ALA A 704 5.24 -14.19 -12.78
CA ALA A 704 3.80 -14.40 -12.62
C ALA A 704 3.40 -14.83 -11.20
N THR A 705 4.34 -15.28 -10.37
CA THR A 705 4.10 -15.64 -8.97
C THR A 705 4.25 -14.47 -8.01
N ASP A 706 4.98 -13.47 -8.52
CA ASP A 706 5.54 -12.25 -7.96
C ASP A 706 4.90 -10.89 -8.26
N TYR A 707 4.43 -10.77 -9.49
CA TYR A 707 4.32 -9.51 -10.22
C TYR A 707 5.59 -8.63 -10.19
N GLY A 708 6.70 -9.12 -9.63
CA GLY A 708 7.97 -8.42 -9.55
C GLY A 708 8.57 -8.23 -10.93
N GLN A 709 9.00 -7.01 -11.21
CA GLN A 709 9.64 -6.67 -12.48
C GLN A 709 11.00 -7.37 -12.62
N ILE A 710 11.12 -8.21 -13.64
CA ILE A 710 12.34 -8.93 -14.00
C ILE A 710 13.18 -8.08 -14.97
N ALA A 711 12.53 -7.53 -16.00
CA ALA A 711 13.18 -6.76 -17.05
C ALA A 711 12.19 -5.78 -17.69
N TYR A 712 12.70 -4.77 -18.38
CA TYR A 712 11.89 -3.78 -19.08
C TYR A 712 12.61 -3.21 -20.30
N SER A 713 11.83 -2.65 -21.22
CA SER A 713 12.26 -1.88 -22.39
C SER A 713 11.32 -0.69 -22.54
N VAL A 714 11.89 0.51 -22.53
CA VAL A 714 11.21 1.80 -22.52
C VAL A 714 11.90 2.69 -23.56
N ASN A 715 11.39 2.73 -24.79
CA ASN A 715 11.83 3.71 -25.77
C ASN A 715 10.70 4.62 -26.20
N TRP A 716 11.03 5.89 -26.37
CA TRP A 716 10.16 6.83 -27.06
C TRP A 716 9.91 6.41 -28.52
N ASN A 717 8.68 6.06 -28.88
CA ASN A 717 8.29 5.55 -30.21
C ASN A 717 7.39 6.49 -31.06
N PRO A 718 7.50 7.83 -31.03
CA PRO A 718 6.44 8.75 -31.43
C PRO A 718 6.01 8.66 -32.91
N GLU A 719 6.91 8.35 -33.85
CA GLU A 719 6.59 8.13 -35.27
C GLU A 719 7.71 7.28 -35.95
N ASP A 720 7.38 6.09 -36.48
CA ASP A 720 8.18 5.12 -37.27
C ASP A 720 8.99 4.01 -36.52
N GLY A 721 8.30 2.96 -36.05
CA GLY A 721 8.75 1.56 -36.17
C GLY A 721 9.97 1.13 -35.36
N ASN A 722 10.16 1.69 -34.16
CA ASN A 722 11.08 1.13 -33.18
C ASN A 722 10.37 -0.01 -32.42
N ASN A 723 11.17 -1.00 -32.01
CA ASN A 723 10.69 -2.12 -31.23
C ASN A 723 11.13 -1.96 -29.78
N GLU A 724 10.25 -2.30 -28.85
CA GLU A 724 10.70 -2.63 -27.50
C GLU A 724 11.26 -4.05 -27.50
N GLU A 725 12.44 -4.23 -26.92
CA GLU A 725 13.16 -5.50 -26.97
C GLU A 725 13.77 -5.82 -25.60
N ILE A 726 13.47 -7.03 -25.11
CA ILE A 726 14.08 -7.62 -23.91
C ILE A 726 14.77 -8.91 -24.34
N CYS A 727 16.05 -9.08 -24.00
CA CYS A 727 16.77 -10.34 -24.17
C CYS A 727 17.37 -10.79 -22.83
N ILE A 728 16.89 -11.91 -22.30
CA ILE A 728 17.22 -12.38 -20.95
C ILE A 728 17.13 -13.91 -20.83
N HIS A 729 17.90 -14.49 -19.91
CA HIS A 729 17.75 -15.90 -19.57
C HIS A 729 16.69 -16.10 -18.51
N LEU A 730 15.81 -17.09 -18.70
CA LEU A 730 14.70 -17.38 -17.79
C LEU A 730 14.68 -18.85 -17.41
N GLN A 731 14.28 -19.14 -16.17
CA GLN A 731 14.05 -20.50 -15.69
C GLN A 731 12.70 -21.03 -16.21
N PRO A 732 12.45 -22.36 -16.18
CA PRO A 732 11.11 -22.88 -16.39
C PRO A 732 10.15 -22.29 -15.37
N GLY A 733 9.02 -21.75 -15.82
CA GLY A 733 8.09 -20.99 -14.98
C GLY A 733 7.02 -20.30 -15.80
N THR A 734 6.15 -19.57 -15.11
CA THR A 734 5.14 -18.71 -15.74
C THR A 734 5.57 -17.26 -15.57
N TYR A 735 5.41 -16.48 -16.63
CA TYR A 735 5.80 -15.08 -16.67
C TYR A 735 4.67 -14.25 -17.28
N ILE A 736 4.69 -12.96 -16.99
CA ILE A 736 3.76 -11.98 -17.53
C ILE A 736 4.53 -10.96 -18.34
N ILE A 737 4.09 -10.69 -19.57
CA ILE A 737 4.60 -9.62 -20.41
C ILE A 737 3.57 -8.50 -20.37
N LEU A 738 3.94 -7.34 -19.87
CA LEU A 738 3.09 -6.16 -19.77
C LEU A 738 3.49 -5.15 -20.84
N LEU A 739 2.50 -4.60 -21.55
CA LEU A 739 2.68 -3.45 -22.41
C LEU A 739 1.86 -2.27 -21.87
N TYR A 740 2.51 -1.17 -21.52
CA TYR A 740 1.86 0.05 -21.02
C TYR A 740 1.92 1.15 -22.09
N ALA A 741 0.81 1.80 -22.39
CA ALA A 741 0.69 2.78 -23.46
C ALA A 741 0.59 4.21 -22.93
N TYR A 742 1.59 5.07 -23.20
CA TYR A 742 1.60 6.50 -22.85
C TYR A 742 0.82 7.38 -23.84
N SER A 743 0.34 6.78 -24.92
CA SER A 743 -0.56 7.36 -25.89
C SER A 743 -1.32 6.23 -26.58
N GLU A 744 -2.34 6.53 -27.39
CA GLU A 744 -3.02 5.48 -28.18
C GLU A 744 -1.99 4.69 -29.02
N THR A 745 -1.77 3.43 -28.64
CA THR A 745 -0.63 2.62 -29.10
C THR A 745 -1.08 1.37 -29.80
N THR A 746 -0.70 1.23 -31.07
CA THR A 746 -0.97 0.03 -31.88
C THR A 746 0.28 -0.82 -31.97
N TYR A 747 0.19 -2.09 -31.59
CA TYR A 747 1.36 -2.96 -31.45
C TYR A 747 1.05 -4.43 -31.71
N ASN A 748 2.10 -5.25 -31.77
CA ASN A 748 2.01 -6.69 -31.53
C ASN A 748 3.27 -7.18 -30.80
N VAL A 749 3.19 -8.35 -30.17
CA VAL A 749 4.26 -8.91 -29.34
C VAL A 749 4.61 -10.32 -29.81
N ILE A 750 5.89 -10.68 -29.75
CA ILE A 750 6.37 -12.05 -29.88
C ILE A 750 7.42 -12.32 -28.80
N MET A 751 7.41 -13.55 -28.28
CA MET A 751 8.51 -14.08 -27.49
C MET A 751 9.13 -15.26 -28.23
N GLU A 752 10.44 -15.24 -28.42
CA GLU A 752 11.19 -16.31 -29.07
C GLU A 752 12.26 -16.90 -28.15
N MET A 753 12.60 -18.16 -28.39
CA MET A 753 13.75 -18.79 -27.73
C MET A 753 15.01 -18.55 -28.55
N GLU A 754 16.00 -17.93 -27.94
CA GLU A 754 17.24 -17.56 -28.59
C GLU A 754 18.26 -18.70 -28.63
N THR A 755 19.01 -18.76 -29.72
CA THR A 755 20.14 -19.68 -29.83
C THR A 755 21.41 -19.00 -29.34
N VAL A 756 21.94 -19.45 -28.18
CA VAL A 756 23.22 -18.93 -27.67
C VAL A 756 24.36 -19.28 -28.62
N GLU A 757 24.97 -18.26 -29.22
CA GLU A 757 26.03 -18.41 -30.20
C GLU A 757 27.29 -19.00 -29.59
N THR A 758 27.95 -19.94 -30.29
CA THR A 758 29.23 -20.49 -29.81
C THR A 758 30.39 -19.72 -30.41
N ILE A 759 31.23 -19.14 -29.55
CA ILE A 759 32.43 -18.41 -29.95
C ILE A 759 33.68 -19.29 -29.86
N SER A 760 34.65 -19.01 -30.72
CA SER A 760 35.94 -19.70 -30.76
C SER A 760 37.06 -18.90 -30.10
N GLU A 761 38.10 -19.58 -29.65
CA GLU A 761 39.29 -18.91 -29.11
C GLU A 761 39.91 -17.99 -30.18
N GLY A 762 40.16 -16.73 -29.80
CA GLY A 762 40.75 -15.71 -30.67
C GLY A 762 39.76 -15.03 -31.62
N GLU A 763 38.49 -15.46 -31.65
CA GLU A 763 37.39 -14.80 -32.35
C GLU A 763 37.00 -13.52 -31.62
N THR A 764 36.77 -12.45 -32.38
CA THR A 764 36.20 -11.20 -31.87
C THR A 764 34.76 -11.15 -32.34
N VAL A 765 33.85 -10.93 -31.39
CA VAL A 765 32.43 -10.65 -31.65
C VAL A 765 32.14 -9.20 -31.33
N GLU A 766 31.18 -8.62 -32.04
CA GLU A 766 30.75 -7.23 -31.87
C GLU A 766 29.26 -7.24 -31.55
N GLY A 767 28.82 -6.32 -30.70
CA GLY A 767 27.41 -6.15 -30.36
C GLY A 767 27.11 -4.72 -29.93
N SER A 768 25.85 -4.43 -29.67
CA SER A 768 25.37 -3.13 -29.21
C SER A 768 24.21 -3.28 -28.24
N GLY A 769 24.07 -2.33 -27.32
CA GLY A 769 23.03 -2.33 -26.30
C GLY A 769 23.31 -1.29 -25.23
N GLY A 770 22.58 -1.38 -24.12
CA GLY A 770 22.66 -0.48 -22.98
C GLY A 770 21.32 0.19 -22.65
N THR A 771 21.25 0.78 -21.46
CA THR A 771 20.09 1.49 -20.92
C THR A 771 20.41 2.99 -20.77
N GLN A 772 20.03 3.86 -21.69
CA GLN A 772 20.23 5.29 -21.46
C GLN A 772 19.27 5.75 -20.35
N GLU A 773 19.79 6.04 -19.15
CA GLU A 773 19.08 6.91 -18.21
C GLU A 773 18.98 8.29 -18.87
N GLY A 774 17.85 8.55 -19.54
CA GLY A 774 17.52 9.86 -20.07
C GLY A 774 17.23 10.84 -18.94
N ASP A 775 17.83 12.02 -19.01
CA ASP A 775 17.10 13.22 -18.58
C ASP A 775 15.75 13.26 -19.34
N PHE A 776 14.71 13.86 -18.76
CA PHE A 776 13.31 14.00 -19.23
C PHE A 776 13.05 14.33 -20.74
N GLU A 777 14.06 14.47 -21.59
CA GLU A 777 13.95 14.67 -23.04
C GLU A 777 14.42 13.50 -23.92
N ASP A 778 15.08 12.45 -23.40
CA ASP A 778 15.58 11.30 -24.20
C ASP A 778 15.29 9.93 -23.52
N HIS A 779 14.06 9.41 -23.65
CA HIS A 779 13.62 8.13 -23.07
C HIS A 779 14.12 6.93 -23.91
N PHE A 780 15.28 6.33 -23.59
CA PHE A 780 15.76 5.12 -24.26
C PHE A 780 16.38 4.13 -23.27
N CYS A 781 15.68 3.06 -22.88
CA CYS A 781 16.21 2.04 -21.99
C CYS A 781 15.79 0.65 -22.45
N GLN A 782 16.72 -0.20 -22.92
CA GLN A 782 16.41 -1.59 -23.30
C GLN A 782 17.34 -2.58 -22.60
N ILE A 783 16.78 -3.63 -21.97
CA ILE A 783 17.57 -4.75 -21.45
C ILE A 783 17.84 -5.74 -22.59
N VAL A 784 18.82 -5.44 -23.44
CA VAL A 784 19.28 -6.31 -24.54
C VAL A 784 20.62 -6.94 -24.15
N ASN A 785 20.56 -8.02 -23.35
CA ASN A 785 21.76 -8.76 -22.96
C ASN A 785 22.27 -9.64 -24.10
N HIS A 786 23.59 -9.77 -24.22
CA HIS A 786 24.21 -10.63 -25.23
C HIS A 786 24.77 -11.89 -24.60
N TYR A 787 24.35 -13.05 -25.11
CA TYR A 787 24.76 -14.35 -24.60
C TYR A 787 25.61 -15.12 -25.61
N TYR A 788 26.78 -15.57 -25.16
CA TYR A 788 27.67 -16.45 -25.93
C TYR A 788 28.01 -17.70 -25.14
N GLN A 789 28.36 -18.77 -25.83
CA GLN A 789 28.86 -20.01 -25.25
C GLN A 789 30.32 -20.23 -25.66
N PHE A 790 31.17 -20.52 -24.68
CA PHE A 790 32.57 -20.90 -24.92
C PHE A 790 32.89 -22.25 -24.28
N THR A 791 33.54 -23.13 -25.05
CA THR A 791 33.92 -24.47 -24.55
C THR A 791 35.42 -24.57 -24.30
N ILE A 792 35.77 -24.75 -23.04
CA ILE A 792 37.13 -25.08 -22.61
C ILE A 792 37.38 -26.56 -22.85
N THR A 793 38.28 -26.86 -23.81
CA THR A 793 38.56 -28.25 -24.22
C THR A 793 39.71 -28.90 -23.45
N SER A 794 40.59 -28.11 -22.83
CA SER A 794 41.70 -28.58 -21.98
C SER A 794 42.04 -27.57 -20.89
N PRO A 795 42.62 -28.01 -19.75
CA PRO A 795 42.99 -27.09 -18.67
C PRO A 795 43.98 -26.02 -19.13
N ALA A 796 43.56 -24.75 -19.05
CA ALA A 796 44.32 -23.58 -19.45
C ALA A 796 43.74 -22.32 -18.77
N SER A 797 44.48 -21.21 -18.87
CA SER A 797 44.03 -19.89 -18.42
C SER A 797 43.50 -19.12 -19.62
N TYR A 798 42.36 -18.46 -19.47
CA TYR A 798 41.73 -17.66 -20.52
C TYR A 798 41.51 -16.23 -20.05
N SER A 799 41.68 -15.28 -20.96
CA SER A 799 41.32 -13.87 -20.80
C SER A 799 40.04 -13.63 -21.59
N PHE A 800 39.03 -13.10 -20.91
CA PHE A 800 37.75 -12.67 -21.48
C PHE A 800 37.79 -11.14 -21.45
N GLU A 801 37.95 -10.52 -22.61
CA GLU A 801 38.16 -9.09 -22.76
C GLU A 801 36.97 -8.48 -23.52
N LEU A 802 36.26 -7.59 -22.84
CA LEU A 802 35.17 -6.77 -23.33
C LEU A 802 35.71 -5.34 -23.48
N SER A 803 35.48 -4.70 -24.61
CA SER A 803 35.93 -3.33 -24.88
C SER A 803 34.77 -2.49 -25.41
N TYR A 804 34.58 -1.30 -24.85
CA TYR A 804 33.48 -0.39 -25.20
C TYR A 804 33.88 1.07 -24.93
N ASP A 805 33.06 2.03 -25.35
CA ASP A 805 33.27 3.45 -25.05
C ASP A 805 32.53 3.80 -23.76
N SER A 806 33.26 3.87 -22.64
CA SER A 806 32.65 4.10 -21.31
C SER A 806 32.05 5.50 -21.14
N ASP A 807 32.32 6.44 -22.06
CA ASP A 807 31.64 7.73 -22.11
C ASP A 807 30.22 7.62 -22.72
N LEU A 808 29.91 6.51 -23.42
CA LEU A 808 28.63 6.30 -24.11
C LEU A 808 27.76 5.21 -23.48
N VAL A 809 28.38 4.17 -22.91
CA VAL A 809 27.71 2.97 -22.41
C VAL A 809 28.54 2.31 -21.33
N ASP A 810 27.89 1.68 -20.36
CA ASP A 810 28.51 0.82 -19.38
C ASP A 810 28.04 -0.62 -19.58
N PHE A 811 28.99 -1.53 -19.80
CA PHE A 811 28.71 -2.94 -19.97
C PHE A 811 29.44 -3.77 -18.91
N ASP A 812 28.71 -4.63 -18.22
CA ASP A 812 29.28 -5.60 -17.31
C ASP A 812 29.50 -6.95 -18.01
N LEU A 813 30.63 -7.58 -17.71
CA LEU A 813 30.96 -8.91 -18.19
C LEU A 813 30.73 -9.97 -17.11
N TYR A 814 29.79 -10.88 -17.37
CA TYR A 814 29.51 -12.04 -16.52
C TYR A 814 29.92 -13.35 -17.20
N ILE A 815 30.57 -14.22 -16.43
CA ILE A 815 30.85 -15.60 -16.82
C ILE A 815 29.96 -16.50 -15.97
N LEU A 816 29.03 -17.18 -16.61
CA LEU A 816 28.03 -18.05 -16.01
C LEU A 816 28.36 -19.53 -16.30
N ASN A 817 27.80 -20.42 -15.50
CA ASN A 817 27.77 -21.85 -15.83
C ASN A 817 26.63 -22.16 -16.82
N THR A 818 26.48 -23.43 -17.21
CA THR A 818 25.39 -23.89 -18.10
C THR A 818 24.00 -23.86 -17.46
N GLN A 819 23.91 -23.48 -16.19
CA GLN A 819 22.68 -23.23 -15.44
C GLN A 819 22.44 -21.72 -15.26
N TYR A 820 23.22 -20.88 -15.96
CA TYR A 820 23.17 -19.41 -15.91
C TYR A 820 23.50 -18.79 -14.54
N GLU A 821 24.10 -19.56 -13.63
CA GLU A 821 24.57 -19.02 -12.34
C GLU A 821 25.91 -18.30 -12.51
N ILE A 822 26.01 -17.07 -12.01
CA ILE A 822 27.24 -16.26 -12.04
C ILE A 822 28.39 -16.99 -11.36
N GLN A 823 29.49 -17.20 -12.10
CA GLN A 823 30.74 -17.76 -11.57
C GLN A 823 31.80 -16.67 -11.37
N PHE A 824 31.85 -15.72 -12.30
CA PHE A 824 32.77 -14.59 -12.27
C PHE A 824 32.08 -13.37 -12.87
N GLN A 825 32.42 -12.18 -12.37
CA GLN A 825 31.96 -10.91 -12.90
C GLN A 825 33.10 -9.91 -12.92
N SER A 826 33.07 -9.01 -13.89
CA SER A 826 33.90 -7.81 -13.94
C SER A 826 33.05 -6.62 -13.50
N GLU A 827 33.66 -5.66 -12.82
CA GLU A 827 33.02 -4.43 -12.34
C GLU A 827 33.98 -3.26 -12.67
N SER A 828 34.33 -3.07 -13.94
CA SER A 828 35.25 -2.00 -14.32
C SER A 828 34.48 -0.84 -14.95
N THR A 829 34.78 0.37 -14.48
CA THR A 829 34.13 1.61 -14.93
C THR A 829 34.94 2.29 -16.04
N GLY A 830 35.62 1.53 -16.89
CA GLY A 830 36.49 2.06 -17.94
C GLY A 830 36.28 1.31 -19.25
N ASP A 831 36.89 1.79 -20.34
CA ASP A 831 36.67 1.28 -21.71
C ASP A 831 36.95 -0.22 -21.93
N VAL A 832 37.46 -0.95 -20.93
CA VAL A 832 37.81 -2.38 -21.05
C VAL A 832 37.53 -3.14 -19.75
N ASP A 833 36.73 -4.18 -19.88
CA ASP A 833 36.44 -5.18 -18.86
C ASP A 833 37.20 -6.47 -19.15
N ASN A 834 38.02 -6.95 -18.22
CA ASN A 834 38.88 -8.11 -18.44
C ASN A 834 38.91 -9.10 -17.27
N LEU A 835 38.47 -10.34 -17.53
CA LEU A 835 38.54 -11.46 -16.59
C LEU A 835 39.58 -12.47 -17.04
N ASN A 836 40.53 -12.76 -16.14
CA ASN A 836 41.55 -13.80 -16.34
C ASN A 836 41.25 -15.00 -15.45
N ILE A 837 40.79 -16.11 -16.04
CA ILE A 837 40.25 -17.26 -15.31
C ILE A 837 41.03 -18.54 -15.63
N ASP A 838 41.41 -19.26 -14.58
CA ASP A 838 42.08 -20.57 -14.66
C ASP A 838 41.06 -21.71 -14.65
N PHE A 839 40.93 -22.44 -15.76
CA PHE A 839 40.08 -23.62 -15.83
C PHE A 839 40.90 -24.90 -15.63
N SER A 840 40.60 -25.64 -14.56
CA SER A 840 41.34 -26.86 -14.21
C SER A 840 40.79 -28.13 -14.87
N THR A 841 39.59 -28.08 -15.43
CA THR A 841 38.91 -29.18 -16.11
C THR A 841 38.18 -28.67 -17.36
N PRO A 842 38.04 -29.50 -18.42
CA PRO A 842 37.19 -29.16 -19.55
C PRO A 842 35.76 -28.85 -19.08
N THR A 843 35.22 -27.73 -19.53
CA THR A 843 33.88 -27.25 -19.17
C THR A 843 33.35 -26.31 -20.24
N THR A 844 32.05 -26.08 -20.24
CA THR A 844 31.41 -25.03 -21.05
C THR A 844 30.98 -23.91 -20.12
N VAL A 845 31.18 -22.67 -20.54
CA VAL A 845 30.72 -21.46 -19.85
C VAL A 845 29.80 -20.68 -20.77
N ILE A 846 28.84 -19.98 -20.16
CA ILE A 846 28.04 -18.97 -20.82
C ILE A 846 28.64 -17.61 -20.47
N ILE A 847 28.68 -16.73 -21.43
CA ILE A 847 29.18 -15.36 -21.30
C ILE A 847 27.95 -14.48 -21.48
N CYS A 848 27.67 -13.64 -20.50
CA CYS A 848 26.62 -12.63 -20.57
C CYS A 848 27.29 -11.26 -20.54
N ILE A 849 27.03 -10.46 -21.56
CA ILE A 849 27.40 -9.04 -21.61
C ILE A 849 26.12 -8.27 -21.31
N TYR A 850 26.10 -7.62 -20.15
CA TYR A 850 24.94 -6.92 -19.61
C TYR A 850 25.12 -5.42 -19.82
N GLY A 851 24.16 -4.77 -20.46
CA GLY A 851 24.15 -3.31 -20.59
C GLY A 851 23.61 -2.67 -19.32
N TYR A 852 24.47 -1.99 -18.55
CA TYR A 852 24.10 -1.38 -17.28
C TYR A 852 23.58 0.05 -17.44
N SER A 853 24.19 0.85 -18.32
CA SER A 853 23.71 2.20 -18.65
C SER A 853 24.23 2.69 -20.02
N GLY A 854 23.63 3.73 -20.58
CA GLY A 854 24.00 4.37 -21.85
C GLY A 854 23.58 3.60 -23.10
N ASN A 855 24.04 4.03 -24.27
CA ASN A 855 23.79 3.36 -25.55
C ASN A 855 25.08 3.34 -26.37
N GLY A 856 25.59 2.14 -26.65
CA GLY A 856 26.83 1.99 -27.37
C GLY A 856 27.08 0.58 -27.88
N SER A 857 28.26 0.41 -28.48
CA SER A 857 28.72 -0.86 -29.03
C SER A 857 29.88 -1.41 -28.22
N PHE A 858 30.00 -2.73 -28.19
CA PHE A 858 31.14 -3.44 -27.60
C PHE A 858 31.84 -4.33 -28.64
N GLU A 859 33.13 -4.57 -28.40
CA GLU A 859 33.89 -5.69 -28.96
C GLU A 859 34.23 -6.66 -27.83
N PHE A 860 34.02 -7.96 -28.04
CA PHE A 860 34.33 -8.99 -27.06
C PHE A 860 35.19 -10.10 -27.64
N LYS A 861 36.14 -10.60 -26.85
CA LYS A 861 37.09 -11.63 -27.26
C LYS A 861 37.52 -12.54 -26.12
N VAL A 862 37.67 -13.83 -26.43
CA VAL A 862 38.30 -14.81 -25.53
C VAL A 862 39.66 -15.24 -26.08
N THR A 863 40.71 -15.16 -25.27
CA THR A 863 42.09 -15.54 -25.66
C THR A 863 42.71 -16.48 -24.64
N GLU A 864 43.33 -17.59 -25.07
CA GLU A 864 44.13 -18.42 -24.17
C GLU A 864 45.41 -17.67 -23.78
N ILE A 865 45.57 -17.41 -22.49
CA ILE A 865 46.75 -16.76 -21.91
C ILE A 865 47.55 -17.80 -21.16
N GLY A 866 48.31 -18.64 -21.89
CA GLY A 866 49.00 -19.81 -21.35
C GLY A 866 49.57 -19.61 -19.94
N VAL A 867 49.33 -20.58 -19.04
CA VAL A 867 49.56 -20.51 -17.58
C VAL A 867 50.71 -19.58 -17.24
N THR A 868 50.42 -18.46 -16.58
CA THR A 868 51.47 -17.64 -15.96
C THR A 868 52.09 -18.46 -14.83
N ASN A 869 53.08 -19.29 -15.18
CA ASN A 869 54.05 -19.77 -14.22
C ASN A 869 54.71 -18.51 -13.64
N SER A 870 54.27 -18.10 -12.45
CA SER A 870 55.07 -17.26 -11.57
C SER A 870 56.27 -18.05 -11.07
N ASP A 871 57.14 -18.48 -11.98
CA ASP A 871 58.44 -19.04 -11.64
C ASP A 871 59.41 -17.90 -11.37
N SER A 872 59.40 -17.45 -10.11
CA SER A 872 60.65 -17.20 -9.40
C SER A 872 60.50 -17.33 -7.88
N PRO A 873 60.68 -18.54 -7.33
CA PRO A 873 61.24 -18.72 -6.02
C PRO A 873 62.71 -19.15 -6.16
N SER A 874 63.66 -18.23 -6.32
CA SER A 874 65.02 -18.46 -5.80
C SER A 874 65.92 -17.21 -5.75
N ASN A 875 66.57 -17.07 -4.60
CA ASN A 875 67.83 -16.39 -4.33
C ASN A 875 67.80 -14.92 -3.91
N ILE A 876 67.39 -14.63 -2.66
CA ILE A 876 68.23 -14.13 -1.54
C ILE A 876 67.40 -14.44 -0.27
N ILE A 877 67.68 -15.37 0.66
CA ILE A 877 68.85 -15.57 1.53
C ILE A 877 68.81 -17.04 2.01
N SER A 878 69.84 -17.83 1.69
CA SER A 878 70.17 -19.06 2.41
C SER A 878 71.37 -18.77 3.30
N GLY A 879 71.21 -18.96 4.60
CA GLY A 879 72.29 -18.95 5.57
C GLY A 879 71.75 -18.90 6.99
N TYR A 880 71.97 -19.98 7.75
CA TYR A 880 71.61 -20.20 9.17
C TYR A 880 70.10 -20.53 9.36
N THR A 881 69.64 -21.71 9.78
CA THR A 881 70.27 -22.78 10.57
C THR A 881 69.39 -24.05 10.48
N LEU A 882 69.82 -25.08 9.74
CA LEU A 882 69.33 -26.46 9.91
C LEU A 882 70.51 -27.33 10.35
N VAL A 883 70.86 -27.21 11.62
CA VAL A 883 71.62 -28.21 12.39
C VAL A 883 70.94 -28.28 13.75
N LEU A 884 70.52 -29.50 14.14
CA LEU A 884 69.59 -29.87 15.22
C LEU A 884 68.14 -29.90 14.68
N SER A 885 67.45 -31.03 14.48
CA SER A 885 67.59 -32.40 14.98
C SER A 885 66.41 -33.17 14.34
N ILE A 886 66.50 -34.19 13.48
CA ILE A 886 67.25 -35.48 13.44
C ILE A 886 67.08 -36.38 14.68
N ILE A 887 66.31 -35.98 15.70
CA ILE A 887 65.96 -36.90 16.79
C ILE A 887 64.48 -36.70 17.14
N SER A 888 63.61 -37.55 16.58
CA SER A 888 62.44 -38.15 17.25
C SER A 888 61.54 -38.97 16.32
N PHE A 889 61.82 -39.07 15.02
CA PHE A 889 61.08 -39.92 14.07
C PHE A 889 61.79 -41.23 13.71
N VAL A 890 62.40 -41.93 14.68
CA VAL A 890 62.65 -43.38 14.57
C VAL A 890 62.63 -44.00 15.98
N ALA A 891 61.43 -44.31 16.47
CA ALA A 891 61.27 -45.37 17.44
C ALA A 891 59.96 -46.13 17.17
N ILE A 892 60.09 -47.10 16.28
CA ILE A 892 59.43 -48.40 16.38
C ILE A 892 57.97 -48.45 15.88
N GLY A 893 57.85 -48.63 14.56
CA GLY A 893 56.92 -49.65 14.07
C GLY A 893 57.46 -51.03 14.41
N LEU A 894 56.78 -51.75 15.30
CA LEU A 894 56.76 -53.21 15.35
C LEU A 894 55.34 -53.57 15.83
N ILE A 895 54.49 -54.08 14.95
CA ILE A 895 54.39 -55.54 14.78
C ILE A 895 54.32 -56.21 16.17
N LEU A 896 53.14 -56.16 16.76
CA LEU A 896 52.60 -57.29 17.52
C LEU A 896 51.52 -57.97 16.68
N LEU A 897 51.95 -58.48 15.53
CA LEU A 897 51.46 -59.77 15.06
C LEU A 897 52.45 -60.81 15.59
N LEU A 898 51.98 -61.56 16.57
CA LEU A 898 52.28 -62.99 16.73
C LEU A 898 53.74 -63.42 16.49
N LYS A 899 54.46 -63.65 17.59
CA LYS A 899 55.32 -64.84 17.64
C LYS A 899 54.95 -65.69 18.84
N LYS A 900 54.03 -66.63 18.61
CA LYS A 900 54.01 -67.87 19.39
C LYS A 900 55.38 -68.53 19.18
N ARG A 901 56.22 -68.55 20.23
CA ARG A 901 56.88 -69.78 20.72
C ARG A 901 57.98 -69.44 21.73
N GLY A 902 57.85 -70.03 22.91
CA GLY A 902 58.95 -70.68 23.60
C GLY A 902 59.80 -69.80 24.51
N ASP A 903 59.54 -70.02 25.80
CA ASP A 903 60.51 -70.14 26.90
C ASP A 903 61.25 -68.90 27.45
N PHE A 904 61.05 -68.79 28.76
CA PHE A 904 61.67 -67.97 29.82
C PHE A 904 61.21 -66.52 30.01
#